data_AF-A0A2N7WKV3-F1
#
_entry.id   AF-A0A2N7WKV3-F1
#
_cell.length_a   1.000
_cell.length_b   1.000
_cell.length_c   1.000
_cell.angle_alpha   90.00
_cell.angle_beta   90.00
_cell.angle_gamma   90.00
#
_symmetry.space_group_name_H-M   'P 1'
#
loop_
_entity.id
_entity.type
_entity.pdbx_description
1 polymer ?
#
loop_
_entity_poly.entity_id
_entity_poly.type
_entity_poly.pdbx_seq_one_letter_code
_entity_poly.pdbx_strand_id
1 'polypeptide(L)'
;MKSNNEKNPGISRRTFLYSLGALALSGCDGGISAPVTPGSRATSRVSTSGITLAHVANGAADVATSGAFAHPGLLHTQADFDRMAQKVAAQASPWYDCWNVLIANSHARLSWSPRPQVEVDRGGSGAQNYPVLYGDIAAAYASALRWKITGDTAYADKAVQIMNAWSSTLQILGGDSNVDLAAGIYGYEFANAGEIMRGYSGWAAADFAAFQTMMRDIFYPINVDFLNRHNNTDITHYWANWDLCNMASIMAIGVLCDDHTLFDQAVNYYIDGAGNGAIAQAVYYMHPGYLGQWQETGRDQGHNTLGIALGGAICEMAWNQGIDLYGYDNNRFLAGAEYVAKSNLVQADGTYLTVPYVSYTNVDVTQPGFSTASQGTIRPCWALVYNHYVNRKGLAAPWSTKFALAIQPEGGGGNYGTASGGFDQLGYGTLTCTRDAVTPATAPSGLTAFPSAGQVVLSWWGVAGGTSYNVKRASSSGGSYTTVASGIADPLTYTDNPSAGTWYYVVSAQTATGESSNSAEVVAVTALQLHTYLTFDEASGTSAADATGNGHTGTLIGGATRAAGHSRNAVSLDGSSGYVSLPGNVVADISDFTIAAWVFWNGGNAWARIFDFGAGTGRYLFLTPKSSSGLMRFAITTNGGHGERAINGNVALPTGQWAHVAVTLSGTTATLYLNGNVIGGSTDMVFAPWRVGPAAQNWIGRSQYSGDPYFHGSIDDFRIYRGAMSTDQITALVQGS
;
A
#
# COMPACT_ATOMS: atom_id res chain seq x y z
N MET A 1 -16.96 54.48 -41.04
CA MET A 1 -15.75 55.21 -41.48
C MET A 1 -14.70 55.11 -40.39
N LYS A 2 -13.47 54.70 -40.77
CA LYS A 2 -12.11 54.95 -40.20
C LYS A 2 -12.01 55.36 -38.71
N SER A 3 -11.09 54.86 -37.88
CA SER A 3 -9.70 54.44 -38.14
C SER A 3 -9.09 53.62 -36.98
N ASN A 4 -8.09 52.82 -37.34
CA ASN A 4 -7.13 52.08 -36.51
C ASN A 4 -6.39 52.92 -35.45
N ASN A 5 -5.98 52.28 -34.34
CA ASN A 5 -4.55 52.13 -34.03
C ASN A 5 -4.29 51.04 -32.99
N GLU A 6 -3.32 50.18 -33.29
CA GLU A 6 -2.79 49.09 -32.48
C GLU A 6 -1.94 49.60 -31.31
N LYS A 7 -2.04 48.94 -30.15
CA LYS A 7 -0.95 48.76 -29.17
C LYS A 7 -1.10 47.41 -28.46
N ASN A 8 -0.17 46.50 -28.74
CA ASN A 8 0.44 45.48 -27.86
C ASN A 8 -0.32 45.08 -26.57
N PRO A 9 -0.81 43.84 -26.40
CA PRO A 9 -1.15 43.34 -25.08
C PRO A 9 0.10 42.74 -24.43
N GLY A 10 0.70 43.51 -23.54
CA GLY A 10 1.56 42.99 -22.49
C GLY A 10 0.80 42.01 -21.60
N ILE A 11 1.54 41.02 -21.11
CA ILE A 11 1.13 39.97 -20.18
C ILE A 11 0.30 40.57 -19.04
N SER A 12 -0.98 40.19 -18.97
CA SER A 12 -1.91 40.59 -17.92
C SER A 12 -1.53 39.92 -16.60
N ARG A 13 -1.00 40.71 -15.67
CA ARG A 13 -0.97 40.42 -14.23
C ARG A 13 -2.42 40.29 -13.72
N ARG A 14 -2.91 39.06 -13.56
CA ARG A 14 -4.03 38.72 -12.66
C ARG A 14 -4.08 37.20 -12.49
N THR A 15 -3.42 36.69 -11.46
CA THR A 15 -3.87 35.58 -10.60
C THR A 15 -2.92 35.59 -9.40
N PHE A 16 -3.20 36.45 -8.43
CA PHE A 16 -2.57 36.44 -7.12
C PHE A 16 -3.70 36.67 -6.13
N LEU A 17 -4.19 35.58 -5.53
CA LEU A 17 -4.95 35.47 -4.28
C LEU A 17 -5.69 34.12 -4.24
N TYR A 18 -4.95 33.05 -3.94
CA TYR A 18 -5.47 31.87 -3.24
C TYR A 18 -4.35 31.35 -2.34
N SER A 19 -4.12 32.06 -1.24
CA SER A 19 -3.28 31.60 -0.14
C SER A 19 -3.70 32.32 1.13
N LEU A 20 -4.83 31.90 1.70
CA LEU A 20 -5.23 32.19 3.07
C LEU A 20 -6.17 31.07 3.53
N GLY A 21 -5.56 29.90 3.72
CA GLY A 21 -6.12 28.78 4.45
C GLY A 21 -5.17 28.43 5.58
N ALA A 22 -4.96 29.37 6.50
CA ALA A 22 -4.36 29.07 7.79
C ALA A 22 -5.39 28.26 8.58
N LEU A 23 -5.26 26.95 8.61
CA LEU A 23 -5.96 26.10 9.56
C LEU A 23 -4.98 25.76 10.67
N ALA A 24 -5.22 26.41 11.82
CA ALA A 24 -4.74 25.94 13.10
C ALA A 24 -5.08 24.44 13.22
N LEU A 25 -4.05 23.63 13.48
CA LEU A 25 -4.22 22.27 13.97
C LEU A 25 -4.97 22.34 15.29
N SER A 26 -6.30 22.21 15.25
CA SER A 26 -7.08 21.85 16.43
C SER A 26 -6.81 20.37 16.68
N GLY A 27 -6.07 20.08 17.75
CA GLY A 27 -6.10 18.76 18.37
C GLY A 27 -7.54 18.42 18.69
N CYS A 28 -8.04 17.33 18.13
CA CYS A 28 -9.30 16.75 18.55
C CYS A 28 -8.99 15.77 19.67
N ASP A 29 -9.17 16.28 20.88
CA ASP A 29 -9.25 15.59 22.14
C ASP A 29 -10.46 14.63 22.10
N GLY A 30 -10.21 13.35 22.37
CA GLY A 30 -11.20 12.27 22.46
C GLY A 30 -11.27 11.75 23.88
N GLY A 31 -12.22 12.29 24.65
CA GLY A 31 -12.42 12.13 26.09
C GLY A 31 -12.23 10.74 26.74
N ILE A 32 -11.54 10.82 27.89
CA ILE A 32 -11.61 10.03 29.12
C ILE A 32 -11.00 8.62 29.10
N SER A 33 -9.69 8.58 29.36
CA SER A 33 -9.07 7.51 30.15
C SER A 33 -8.16 8.12 31.23
N ALA A 34 -8.04 7.40 32.35
CA ALA A 34 -7.46 7.79 33.64
C ALA A 34 -6.08 8.49 33.56
N PRO A 35 -5.68 9.29 34.57
CA PRO A 35 -4.49 10.13 34.47
C PRO A 35 -3.22 9.26 34.36
N VAL A 36 -2.67 9.19 33.16
CA VAL A 36 -1.31 8.69 32.94
C VAL A 36 -0.37 9.87 33.19
N THR A 37 0.54 9.68 34.14
CA THR A 37 1.59 10.63 34.50
C THR A 37 2.46 10.92 33.26
N PRO A 38 2.87 12.18 32.98
CA PRO A 38 3.74 12.47 31.85
C PRO A 38 5.13 11.90 32.12
N GLY A 39 5.38 10.68 31.64
CA GLY A 39 6.72 10.10 31.59
C GLY A 39 7.45 10.65 30.37
N SER A 40 8.51 11.43 30.59
CA SER A 40 9.48 11.76 29.55
C SER A 40 10.02 10.45 28.95
N ARG A 41 9.72 10.18 27.69
CA ARG A 41 10.14 8.95 26.98
C ARG A 41 11.59 9.01 26.46
N ALA A 42 12.36 10.00 26.91
CA ALA A 42 13.80 9.99 26.70
C ALA A 42 14.42 8.87 27.55
N THR A 43 15.22 8.02 26.90
CA THR A 43 16.12 7.01 27.50
C THR A 43 15.52 5.63 27.84
N SER A 44 15.20 4.85 26.82
CA SER A 44 15.69 3.47 26.82
C SER A 44 16.36 3.17 25.49
N ARG A 45 17.69 3.17 25.49
CA ARG A 45 18.50 2.54 24.44
C ARG A 45 18.23 1.03 24.51
N VAL A 46 17.12 0.59 23.94
CA VAL A 46 16.93 -0.83 23.66
C VAL A 46 17.98 -1.17 22.60
N SER A 47 18.71 -2.27 22.80
CA SER A 47 19.62 -2.80 21.79
C SER A 47 18.82 -3.04 20.49
N THR A 48 19.05 -2.21 19.47
CA THR A 48 18.35 -2.27 18.18
C THR A 48 18.92 -3.33 17.23
N SER A 49 20.02 -3.97 17.62
CA SER A 49 20.57 -5.13 16.90
C SER A 49 19.62 -6.33 17.03
N GLY A 50 19.03 -6.76 15.91
CA GLY A 50 18.20 -7.97 15.83
C GLY A 50 16.69 -7.77 16.03
N ILE A 51 16.16 -6.54 15.92
CA ILE A 51 14.70 -6.33 15.90
C ILE A 51 14.16 -6.87 14.56
N THR A 52 13.33 -7.91 14.63
CA THR A 52 12.53 -8.38 13.49
C THR A 52 11.19 -7.66 13.54
N LEU A 53 10.85 -6.89 12.50
CA LEU A 53 9.56 -6.22 12.42
C LEU A 53 8.43 -7.23 12.22
N ALA A 54 7.19 -6.85 12.54
CA ALA A 54 6.04 -7.72 12.33
C ALA A 54 5.64 -7.79 10.85
N HIS A 55 5.64 -9.01 10.29
CA HIS A 55 5.27 -9.27 8.89
C HIS A 55 4.02 -10.16 8.77
N VAL A 56 3.31 -9.96 7.66
CA VAL A 56 2.14 -10.71 7.18
C VAL A 56 2.64 -12.01 6.54
N ALA A 57 2.02 -13.14 6.86
CA ALA A 57 2.43 -14.45 6.37
C ALA A 57 1.94 -14.71 4.93
N ASN A 58 2.60 -14.08 3.96
CA ASN A 58 2.28 -14.17 2.53
C ASN A 58 2.92 -15.38 1.81
N GLY A 59 3.90 -16.04 2.44
CA GLY A 59 4.63 -17.19 1.90
C GLY A 59 5.74 -16.84 0.89
N ALA A 60 5.99 -15.55 0.66
CA ALA A 60 7.14 -15.08 -0.10
C ALA A 60 8.41 -15.15 0.77
N ALA A 61 9.56 -15.31 0.12
CA ALA A 61 10.83 -15.14 0.80
C ALA A 61 11.13 -13.65 0.96
N ASP A 62 11.68 -13.30 2.13
CA ASP A 62 12.15 -11.95 2.41
C ASP A 62 13.20 -11.52 1.36
N VAL A 63 13.13 -10.25 0.98
CA VAL A 63 14.20 -9.61 0.22
C VAL A 63 15.43 -9.54 1.13
N ALA A 64 16.54 -10.08 0.62
CA ALA A 64 17.84 -10.02 1.28
C ALA A 64 18.89 -9.54 0.27
N THR A 65 19.50 -8.39 0.52
CA THR A 65 20.53 -7.79 -0.32
C THR A 65 21.92 -8.03 0.26
N SER A 66 22.93 -8.12 -0.62
CA SER A 66 24.32 -8.42 -0.21
C SER A 66 25.40 -7.83 -1.12
N GLY A 67 25.03 -7.26 -2.27
CA GLY A 67 25.94 -6.54 -3.15
C GLY A 67 26.16 -5.11 -2.65
N ALA A 68 27.30 -4.51 -2.97
CA ALA A 68 27.58 -3.12 -2.60
C ALA A 68 26.44 -2.19 -3.06
N PHE A 69 26.02 -1.28 -2.17
CA PHE A 69 25.04 -0.26 -2.51
C PHE A 69 25.54 0.66 -3.64
N ALA A 70 24.62 1.11 -4.48
CA ALA A 70 24.88 2.16 -5.44
C ALA A 70 25.02 3.51 -4.72
N HIS A 71 26.07 4.27 -5.07
CA HIS A 71 26.33 5.61 -4.54
C HIS A 71 26.70 6.62 -5.63
N PRO A 72 26.08 7.80 -5.69
CA PRO A 72 24.83 8.14 -4.98
C PRO A 72 23.69 7.23 -5.47
N GLY A 73 22.86 6.73 -4.55
CA GLY A 73 21.78 5.79 -4.90
C GLY A 73 20.54 5.83 -4.02
N LEU A 74 20.30 6.95 -3.33
CA LEU A 74 19.00 7.21 -2.69
C LEU A 74 18.02 7.81 -3.72
N LEU A 75 17.51 9.03 -3.52
CA LEU A 75 16.57 9.64 -4.47
C LEU A 75 17.21 10.03 -5.81
N HIS A 76 18.54 10.14 -5.88
CA HIS A 76 19.26 10.58 -7.06
C HIS A 76 20.47 9.71 -7.33
N THR A 77 20.69 9.40 -8.60
CA THR A 77 21.91 8.74 -9.11
C THR A 77 22.87 9.74 -9.73
N GLN A 78 24.11 9.32 -10.02
CA GLN A 78 25.05 10.18 -10.77
C GLN A 78 24.50 10.55 -12.15
N ALA A 79 23.79 9.63 -12.82
CA ALA A 79 23.16 9.90 -14.11
C ALA A 79 22.03 10.95 -14.01
N ASP A 80 21.36 11.06 -12.87
CA ASP A 80 20.38 12.13 -12.64
C ASP A 80 21.06 13.49 -12.51
N PHE A 81 22.19 13.58 -11.78
CA PHE A 81 22.98 14.81 -11.69
C PHE A 81 23.55 15.24 -13.03
N ASP A 82 24.08 14.30 -13.82
CA ASP A 82 24.60 14.58 -15.16
C ASP A 82 23.47 15.11 -16.08
N ARG A 83 22.28 14.50 -16.02
CA ARG A 83 21.09 14.97 -16.75
C ARG A 83 20.71 16.39 -16.32
N MET A 84 20.61 16.64 -15.01
CA MET A 84 20.27 17.97 -14.49
C MET A 84 21.26 19.03 -14.97
N ALA A 85 22.56 18.79 -14.80
CA ALA A 85 23.63 19.69 -15.23
C ALA A 85 23.55 19.99 -16.73
N GLN A 86 23.38 18.96 -17.56
CA GLN A 86 23.25 19.10 -19.01
C GLN A 86 22.02 19.94 -19.39
N LYS A 87 20.85 19.64 -18.82
CA LYS A 87 19.60 20.35 -19.15
C LYS A 87 19.61 21.80 -18.66
N VAL A 88 20.20 22.08 -17.50
CA VAL A 88 20.37 23.44 -16.98
C VAL A 88 21.35 24.24 -17.83
N ALA A 89 22.50 23.66 -18.21
CA ALA A 89 23.46 24.31 -19.09
C ALA A 89 22.86 24.64 -20.47
N ALA A 90 22.00 23.75 -20.99
CA ALA A 90 21.26 23.96 -22.23
C ALA A 90 20.04 24.90 -22.09
N GLN A 91 19.72 25.37 -20.88
CA GLN A 91 18.50 26.13 -20.58
C GLN A 91 17.21 25.42 -21.05
N ALA A 92 17.19 24.09 -20.97
CA ALA A 92 16.07 23.29 -21.44
C ALA A 92 14.92 23.31 -20.43
N SER A 93 13.74 23.78 -20.86
CA SER A 93 12.51 23.61 -20.10
C SER A 93 12.07 22.13 -20.10
N PRO A 94 11.53 21.62 -18.96
CA PRO A 94 11.21 22.36 -17.74
C PRO A 94 12.29 22.33 -16.65
N TRP A 95 13.41 21.63 -16.87
CA TRP A 95 14.52 21.56 -15.90
C TRP A 95 15.04 22.94 -15.53
N TYR A 96 15.28 23.80 -16.53
CA TYR A 96 15.78 25.15 -16.31
C TYR A 96 14.79 26.04 -15.54
N ASP A 97 13.49 25.83 -15.73
CA ASP A 97 12.45 26.58 -15.00
C ASP A 97 12.48 26.22 -13.51
N CYS A 98 12.62 24.93 -13.17
CA CYS A 98 12.77 24.49 -11.79
C CYS A 98 14.13 24.87 -11.20
N TRP A 99 15.21 24.89 -11.99
CA TRP A 99 16.48 25.46 -11.57
C TRP A 99 16.35 26.93 -11.14
N ASN A 100 15.58 27.74 -11.86
CA ASN A 100 15.29 29.12 -11.48
C ASN A 100 14.52 29.21 -10.14
N VAL A 101 13.62 28.26 -9.87
CA VAL A 101 12.96 28.14 -8.56
C VAL A 101 13.97 27.81 -7.45
N LEU A 102 14.87 26.85 -7.69
CA LEU A 102 15.92 26.46 -6.74
C LEU A 102 16.84 27.64 -6.39
N ILE A 103 17.40 28.35 -7.38
CA ILE A 103 18.35 29.44 -7.10
C ILE A 103 17.69 30.66 -6.44
N ALA A 104 16.37 30.84 -6.61
CA ALA A 104 15.61 31.91 -5.99
C ALA A 104 15.24 31.61 -4.52
N ASN A 105 15.19 30.33 -4.14
CA ASN A 105 14.81 29.89 -2.81
C ASN A 105 15.83 30.38 -1.75
N SER A 106 15.35 30.94 -0.63
CA SER A 106 16.20 31.44 0.45
C SER A 106 17.04 30.36 1.14
N HIS A 107 16.56 29.11 1.14
CA HIS A 107 17.30 27.96 1.66
C HIS A 107 18.50 27.59 0.76
N ALA A 108 18.52 28.00 -0.51
CA ALA A 108 19.61 27.72 -1.45
C ALA A 108 20.70 28.81 -1.48
N ARG A 109 20.77 29.69 -0.46
CA ARG A 109 21.73 30.83 -0.41
C ARG A 109 22.95 30.50 0.43
N LEU A 110 24.15 30.90 -0.03
CA LEU A 110 25.39 30.77 0.74
C LEU A 110 25.38 31.56 2.07
N SER A 111 24.51 32.56 2.19
CA SER A 111 24.30 33.31 3.44
C SER A 111 23.46 32.58 4.48
N TRP A 112 22.95 31.38 4.19
CA TRP A 112 22.25 30.57 5.18
C TRP A 112 23.18 30.19 6.33
N SER A 113 22.70 30.35 7.57
CA SER A 113 23.43 29.99 8.78
C SER A 113 22.69 28.86 9.49
N PRO A 114 23.29 27.67 9.65
CA PRO A 114 22.67 26.59 10.41
C PRO A 114 22.45 27.00 11.86
N ARG A 115 21.44 26.42 12.50
CA ARG A 115 21.06 26.66 13.90
C ARG A 115 20.86 25.33 14.62
N PRO A 116 21.90 24.50 14.73
CA PRO A 116 21.76 23.17 15.32
C PRO A 116 21.27 23.27 16.77
N GLN A 117 20.44 22.30 17.16
CA GLN A 117 19.89 22.19 18.50
C GLN A 117 20.40 20.91 19.17
N VAL A 118 20.62 20.95 20.48
CA VAL A 118 20.99 19.75 21.26
C VAL A 118 19.81 18.78 21.33
N GLU A 119 18.61 19.33 21.50
CA GLU A 119 17.35 18.60 21.54
C GLU A 119 16.37 19.21 20.53
N VAL A 120 15.70 18.36 19.77
CA VAL A 120 14.64 18.77 18.83
C VAL A 120 13.31 18.14 19.26
N ASP A 121 12.38 18.98 19.68
CA ASP A 121 11.05 18.58 20.14
C ASP A 121 9.98 18.80 19.07
N ARG A 122 9.17 17.76 18.86
CA ARG A 122 7.93 17.80 18.06
C ARG A 122 6.76 17.24 18.87
N GLY A 123 5.67 18.00 18.94
CA GLY A 123 4.49 17.70 19.76
C GLY A 123 4.68 18.03 21.25
N GLY A 124 3.71 17.62 22.07
CA GLY A 124 3.67 17.84 23.52
C GLY A 124 3.17 19.22 23.94
N SER A 125 3.10 19.43 25.27
CA SER A 125 2.72 20.70 25.90
C SER A 125 3.89 21.70 26.04
N GLY A 126 5.11 21.27 25.71
CA GLY A 126 6.32 22.07 25.72
C GLY A 126 6.51 22.93 24.47
N ALA A 127 7.57 23.75 24.46
CA ALA A 127 7.95 24.53 23.29
C ALA A 127 8.52 23.61 22.21
N GLN A 128 7.97 23.68 21.01
CA GLN A 128 8.45 22.90 19.86
C GLN A 128 9.47 23.70 19.06
N ASN A 129 10.57 23.06 18.66
CA ASN A 129 11.67 23.70 17.91
C ASN A 129 12.06 22.93 16.63
N TYR A 130 11.36 21.84 16.29
CA TYR A 130 11.56 21.08 15.05
C TYR A 130 11.56 21.91 13.75
N PRO A 131 10.94 23.11 13.64
CA PRO A 131 11.12 23.97 12.48
C PRO A 131 12.54 24.37 12.16
N VAL A 132 13.41 24.38 13.16
CA VAL A 132 14.81 24.70 12.96
C VAL A 132 15.52 23.59 12.18
N LEU A 133 15.18 22.33 12.47
CA LEU A 133 15.78 21.16 11.82
C LEU A 133 15.39 21.06 10.33
N TYR A 134 14.10 21.09 10.00
CA TYR A 134 13.69 20.97 8.59
C TYR A 134 14.18 22.14 7.72
N GLY A 135 14.34 23.33 8.32
CA GLY A 135 14.83 24.50 7.59
C GLY A 135 16.29 24.35 7.18
N ASP A 136 17.09 23.75 8.06
CA ASP A 136 18.49 23.45 7.81
C ASP A 136 18.67 22.26 6.86
N ILE A 137 17.84 21.21 6.97
CA ILE A 137 17.84 20.08 6.02
C ILE A 137 17.51 20.56 4.60
N ALA A 138 16.47 21.39 4.45
CA ALA A 138 16.12 21.98 3.16
C ALA A 138 17.28 22.80 2.57
N ALA A 139 18.02 23.53 3.41
CA ALA A 139 19.19 24.30 2.99
C ALA A 139 20.38 23.42 2.61
N ALA A 140 20.63 22.34 3.35
CA ALA A 140 21.67 21.37 3.05
C ALA A 140 21.41 20.68 1.69
N TYR A 141 20.18 20.18 1.49
CA TYR A 141 19.79 19.53 0.25
C TYR A 141 19.81 20.50 -0.95
N ALA A 142 19.27 21.70 -0.81
CA ALA A 142 19.29 22.70 -1.88
C ALA A 142 20.73 23.09 -2.26
N SER A 143 21.62 23.21 -1.27
CA SER A 143 23.05 23.48 -1.52
C SER A 143 23.75 22.29 -2.18
N ALA A 144 23.43 21.06 -1.79
CA ALA A 144 23.95 19.86 -2.45
C ALA A 144 23.54 19.78 -3.93
N LEU A 145 22.29 20.09 -4.26
CA LEU A 145 21.82 20.18 -5.66
C LEU A 145 22.53 21.29 -6.44
N ARG A 146 22.69 22.47 -5.83
CA ARG A 146 23.44 23.59 -6.43
C ARG A 146 24.84 23.15 -6.83
N TRP A 147 25.56 22.49 -5.93
CA TRP A 147 26.89 21.96 -6.21
C TRP A 147 26.89 20.91 -7.31
N LYS A 148 26.04 19.89 -7.23
CA LYS A 148 26.00 18.81 -8.24
C LYS A 148 25.74 19.32 -9.65
N ILE A 149 24.97 20.40 -9.79
CA ILE A 149 24.60 20.97 -11.09
C ILE A 149 25.68 21.93 -11.62
N THR A 150 26.31 22.73 -10.76
CA THR A 150 27.24 23.79 -11.22
C THR A 150 28.71 23.46 -11.05
N GLY A 151 29.05 22.49 -10.19
CA GLY A 151 30.42 22.24 -9.73
C GLY A 151 30.96 23.28 -8.75
N ASP A 152 30.16 24.27 -8.33
CA ASP A 152 30.59 25.32 -7.39
C ASP A 152 30.71 24.77 -5.97
N THR A 153 31.95 24.60 -5.52
CA THR A 153 32.28 23.98 -4.23
C THR A 153 31.80 24.83 -3.04
N ALA A 154 31.53 26.13 -3.20
CA ALA A 154 30.98 26.94 -2.11
C ALA A 154 29.63 26.40 -1.61
N TYR A 155 28.83 25.80 -2.50
CA TYR A 155 27.57 25.16 -2.12
C TYR A 155 27.78 23.78 -1.49
N ALA A 156 28.82 23.04 -1.92
CA ALA A 156 29.22 21.79 -1.27
C ALA A 156 29.67 22.05 0.18
N ASP A 157 30.53 23.06 0.37
CA ASP A 157 31.01 23.49 1.68
C ASP A 157 29.84 23.95 2.57
N LYS A 158 28.84 24.64 2.01
CA LYS A 158 27.63 25.02 2.74
C LYS A 158 26.82 23.81 3.21
N ALA A 159 26.61 22.83 2.33
CA ALA A 159 25.89 21.61 2.68
C ALA A 159 26.60 20.85 3.81
N VAL A 160 27.92 20.65 3.68
CA VAL A 160 28.76 20.01 4.71
C VAL A 160 28.76 20.82 6.01
N GLN A 161 28.87 22.15 5.95
CA GLN A 161 28.80 23.00 7.15
C GLN A 161 27.52 22.74 7.94
N ILE A 162 26.38 22.64 7.27
CA ILE A 162 25.09 22.38 7.93
C ILE A 162 25.09 20.97 8.55
N MET A 163 25.49 19.93 7.79
CA MET A 163 25.52 18.55 8.29
C MET A 163 26.48 18.36 9.47
N ASN A 164 27.66 19.00 9.42
CA ASN A 164 28.65 18.96 10.50
C ASN A 164 28.15 19.71 11.74
N ALA A 165 27.44 20.83 11.56
CA ALA A 165 26.88 21.59 12.67
C ALA A 165 25.84 20.75 13.46
N TRP A 166 25.00 19.99 12.76
CA TRP A 166 24.02 19.11 13.41
C TRP A 166 24.66 17.86 14.00
N SER A 167 25.54 17.16 13.27
CA SER A 167 26.18 15.93 13.77
C SER A 167 27.10 16.14 14.97
N SER A 168 27.61 17.36 15.18
CA SER A 168 28.37 17.71 16.38
C SER A 168 27.52 18.20 17.55
N THR A 169 26.23 18.47 17.35
CA THR A 169 25.38 19.15 18.36
C THR A 169 24.18 18.31 18.79
N LEU A 170 23.47 17.69 17.85
CA LEU A 170 22.22 16.97 18.13
C LEU A 170 22.50 15.76 19.01
N GLN A 171 21.73 15.62 20.08
CA GLN A 171 21.82 14.50 21.00
C GLN A 171 20.50 13.75 21.13
N ILE A 172 19.36 14.45 21.00
CA ILE A 172 18.03 13.91 21.31
C ILE A 172 16.99 14.44 20.32
N LEU A 173 16.11 13.57 19.85
CA LEU A 173 14.79 13.94 19.34
C LEU A 173 13.76 13.65 20.44
N GLY A 174 12.92 14.62 20.75
CA GLY A 174 11.98 14.60 21.87
C GLY A 174 10.57 15.08 21.50
N GLY A 175 9.75 15.29 22.54
CA GLY A 175 8.33 15.62 22.43
C GLY A 175 7.40 14.47 22.85
N ASP A 176 6.20 14.44 22.27
CA ASP A 176 5.24 13.34 22.45
C ASP A 176 5.41 12.30 21.31
N SER A 177 4.38 11.51 20.99
CA SER A 177 4.43 10.56 19.86
C SER A 177 4.80 11.22 18.52
N ASN A 178 4.61 12.53 18.34
CA ASN A 178 5.04 13.21 17.13
C ASN A 178 6.57 13.20 16.92
N VAL A 179 7.37 12.79 17.90
CA VAL A 179 8.80 12.51 17.70
C VAL A 179 9.03 11.46 16.61
N ASP A 180 8.12 10.50 16.44
CA ASP A 180 8.19 9.47 15.40
C ASP A 180 8.09 10.09 14.00
N LEU A 181 7.26 11.14 13.85
CA LEU A 181 7.18 11.93 12.61
C LEU A 181 8.43 12.79 12.39
N ALA A 182 9.02 13.33 13.46
CA ALA A 182 10.27 14.07 13.34
C ALA A 182 11.42 13.17 12.88
N ALA A 183 11.57 12.01 13.52
CA ALA A 183 12.58 11.03 13.15
C ALA A 183 12.34 10.48 11.73
N GLY A 184 11.10 10.15 11.38
CA GLY A 184 10.77 9.59 10.07
C GLY A 184 10.96 10.58 8.93
N ILE A 185 10.27 11.72 8.98
CA ILE A 185 10.29 12.71 7.89
C ILE A 185 11.68 13.34 7.76
N TYR A 186 12.24 13.87 8.85
CA TYR A 186 13.50 14.59 8.75
C TYR A 186 14.70 13.64 8.61
N GLY A 187 14.57 12.40 9.08
CA GLY A 187 15.62 11.38 8.95
C GLY A 187 15.91 11.00 7.51
N TYR A 188 14.89 10.65 6.72
CA TYR A 188 15.11 10.26 5.32
C TYR A 188 15.64 11.43 4.47
N GLU A 189 15.16 12.64 4.74
CA GLU A 189 15.59 13.84 4.04
C GLU A 189 17.04 14.19 4.33
N PHE A 190 17.46 14.12 5.60
CA PHE A 190 18.82 14.43 5.98
C PHE A 190 19.80 13.38 5.45
N ALA A 191 19.42 12.10 5.51
CA ALA A 191 20.21 11.02 4.92
C ALA A 191 20.39 11.20 3.40
N ASN A 192 19.34 11.64 2.69
CA ASN A 192 19.44 11.97 1.28
C ASN A 192 20.41 13.13 1.02
N ALA A 193 20.37 14.20 1.82
CA ALA A 193 21.33 15.30 1.69
C ALA A 193 22.78 14.82 1.90
N GLY A 194 23.02 13.97 2.91
CA GLY A 194 24.32 13.36 3.17
C GLY A 194 24.80 12.46 2.04
N GLU A 195 23.92 11.64 1.49
CA GLU A 195 24.26 10.72 0.42
C GLU A 195 24.72 11.44 -0.87
N ILE A 196 24.10 12.59 -1.21
CA ILE A 196 24.56 13.41 -2.34
C ILE A 196 26.01 13.86 -2.15
N MET A 197 26.38 14.15 -0.90
CA MET A 197 27.67 14.71 -0.51
C MET A 197 28.73 13.67 -0.19
N ARG A 198 28.40 12.37 -0.06
CA ARG A 198 29.34 11.28 0.27
C ARG A 198 30.65 11.32 -0.52
N GLY A 199 30.58 11.65 -1.81
CA GLY A 199 31.74 11.69 -2.71
C GLY A 199 32.49 13.03 -2.73
N TYR A 200 32.08 14.03 -1.94
CA TYR A 200 32.73 15.34 -1.94
C TYR A 200 34.04 15.32 -1.15
N SER A 201 35.16 15.61 -1.81
CA SER A 201 36.49 15.57 -1.18
C SER A 201 36.71 16.60 -0.07
N GLY A 202 35.87 17.64 0.01
CA GLY A 202 35.91 18.63 1.08
C GLY A 202 35.21 18.19 2.38
N TRP A 203 34.50 17.06 2.38
CA TRP A 203 33.94 16.49 3.60
C TRP A 203 34.95 15.55 4.24
N ALA A 204 35.46 15.90 5.42
CA ALA A 204 36.39 15.05 6.13
C ALA A 204 35.74 13.70 6.46
N ALA A 205 36.47 12.59 6.25
CA ALA A 205 35.95 11.26 6.50
C ALA A 205 35.46 11.05 7.95
N ALA A 206 36.12 11.69 8.92
CA ALA A 206 35.69 11.66 10.32
C ALA A 206 34.37 12.40 10.56
N ASP A 207 34.15 13.51 9.86
CA ASP A 207 32.90 14.27 9.97
C ASP A 207 31.75 13.53 9.27
N PHE A 208 32.02 12.89 8.13
CA PHE A 208 31.03 12.02 7.48
C PHE A 208 30.66 10.83 8.38
N ALA A 209 31.65 10.19 9.01
CA ALA A 209 31.39 9.13 9.98
C ALA A 209 30.55 9.64 11.19
N ALA A 210 30.85 10.84 11.70
CA ALA A 210 30.04 11.45 12.77
C ALA A 210 28.59 11.71 12.33
N PHE A 211 28.38 12.13 11.08
CA PHE A 211 27.05 12.27 10.50
C PHE A 211 26.31 10.92 10.40
N GLN A 212 26.97 9.87 9.89
CA GLN A 212 26.41 8.52 9.87
C GLN A 212 26.04 8.03 11.28
N THR A 213 26.90 8.28 12.28
CA THR A 213 26.63 7.96 13.69
C THR A 213 25.42 8.70 14.22
N MET A 214 25.28 10.01 13.96
CA MET A 214 24.07 10.77 14.35
C MET A 214 22.81 10.14 13.76
N MET A 215 22.81 9.79 12.47
CA MET A 215 21.66 9.16 11.81
C MET A 215 21.33 7.80 12.44
N ARG A 216 22.34 6.97 12.69
CA ARG A 216 22.19 5.61 13.23
C ARG A 216 21.81 5.57 14.72
N ASP A 217 22.30 6.52 15.51
CA ASP A 217 22.16 6.48 16.97
C ASP A 217 20.98 7.32 17.49
N ILE A 218 20.51 8.31 16.70
CA ILE A 218 19.43 9.22 17.11
C ILE A 218 18.15 8.98 16.32
N PHE A 219 18.21 8.86 15.00
CA PHE A 219 17.00 8.73 14.17
C PHE A 219 16.51 7.28 14.11
N TYR A 220 17.39 6.35 13.69
CA TYR A 220 17.03 4.95 13.47
C TYR A 220 16.33 4.27 14.67
N PRO A 221 16.78 4.43 15.93
CA PRO A 221 16.16 3.75 17.06
C PRO A 221 14.70 4.14 17.27
N ILE A 222 14.35 5.41 17.02
CA ILE A 222 12.95 5.88 17.10
C ILE A 222 12.14 5.27 15.96
N ASN A 223 12.70 5.26 14.75
CA ASN A 223 11.98 4.73 13.58
C ASN A 223 11.64 3.24 13.72
N VAL A 224 12.62 2.41 14.09
CA VAL A 224 12.43 0.96 14.20
C VAL A 224 11.56 0.59 15.41
N ASP A 225 11.66 1.35 16.49
CA ASP A 225 10.81 1.16 17.67
C ASP A 225 9.34 1.48 17.36
N PHE A 226 9.08 2.56 16.60
CA PHE A 226 7.74 2.90 16.14
C PHE A 226 7.14 1.78 15.28
N LEU A 227 7.85 1.30 14.25
CA LEU A 227 7.34 0.24 13.36
C LEU A 227 7.14 -1.11 14.07
N ASN A 228 7.85 -1.34 15.18
CA ASN A 228 7.73 -2.59 15.94
C ASN A 228 6.61 -2.55 16.98
N ARG A 229 6.46 -1.43 17.71
CA ARG A 229 5.57 -1.34 18.87
C ARG A 229 4.35 -0.45 18.65
N HIS A 230 4.36 0.43 17.64
CA HIS A 230 3.34 1.46 17.42
C HIS A 230 2.97 2.17 18.72
N ASN A 231 3.98 2.61 19.49
CA ASN A 231 3.79 3.24 20.79
C ASN A 231 3.05 2.38 21.86
N ASN A 232 3.07 1.05 21.70
CA ASN A 232 2.33 0.04 22.47
C ASN A 232 0.81 0.09 22.27
N THR A 233 0.35 0.53 21.09
CA THR A 233 -1.06 0.49 20.69
C THR A 233 -1.29 -0.59 19.65
N ASP A 234 -2.55 -0.75 19.22
CA ASP A 234 -2.87 -1.64 18.10
C ASP A 234 -2.14 -1.19 16.83
N ILE A 235 -1.65 -2.14 16.03
CA ILE A 235 -0.84 -1.88 14.82
C ILE A 235 -1.56 -0.99 13.80
N THR A 236 -2.90 -0.96 13.83
CA THR A 236 -3.73 -0.15 12.93
C THR A 236 -4.05 1.24 13.46
N HIS A 237 -3.61 1.59 14.68
CA HIS A 237 -3.91 2.87 15.34
C HIS A 237 -3.38 4.07 14.55
N TYR A 238 -2.12 4.02 14.11
CA TYR A 238 -1.50 5.13 13.39
C TYR A 238 -1.78 5.07 11.88
N TRP A 239 -1.85 6.26 11.26
CA TRP A 239 -2.15 6.42 9.84
C TRP A 239 -0.97 6.02 8.95
N ALA A 240 -1.24 5.68 7.68
CA ALA A 240 -0.22 5.19 6.74
C ALA A 240 1.03 6.09 6.66
N ASN A 241 0.88 7.41 6.68
CA ASN A 241 2.03 8.34 6.63
C ASN A 241 3.05 8.16 7.77
N TRP A 242 2.62 7.69 8.95
CA TRP A 242 3.51 7.48 10.08
C TRP A 242 4.46 6.32 9.81
N ASP A 243 3.94 5.17 9.40
CA ASP A 243 4.74 4.02 8.98
C ASP A 243 5.63 4.38 7.78
N LEU A 244 5.07 5.05 6.76
CA LEU A 244 5.80 5.40 5.54
C LEU A 244 7.02 6.29 5.81
N CYS A 245 6.90 7.32 6.66
CA CYS A 245 8.05 8.18 6.93
C CYS A 245 9.14 7.47 7.74
N ASN A 246 8.76 6.63 8.70
CA ASN A 246 9.71 5.84 9.49
C ASN A 246 10.43 4.79 8.63
N MET A 247 9.71 4.12 7.72
CA MET A 247 10.33 3.23 6.72
C MET A 247 11.29 3.96 5.79
N ALA A 248 10.88 5.13 5.25
CA ALA A 248 11.73 5.93 4.39
C ALA A 248 13.04 6.31 5.09
N SER A 249 12.97 6.69 6.37
CA SER A 249 14.15 7.01 7.19
C SER A 249 15.07 5.81 7.35
N ILE A 250 14.53 4.66 7.78
CA ILE A 250 15.31 3.43 7.95
C ILE A 250 16.00 3.03 6.64
N MET A 251 15.27 3.04 5.52
CA MET A 251 15.81 2.71 4.19
C MET A 251 16.95 3.66 3.80
N ALA A 252 16.76 4.97 4.01
CA ALA A 252 17.75 5.98 3.67
C ALA A 252 19.01 5.85 4.54
N ILE A 253 18.85 5.60 5.84
CA ILE A 253 19.95 5.39 6.79
C ILE A 253 20.71 4.10 6.44
N GLY A 254 20.01 3.04 6.04
CA GLY A 254 20.60 1.78 5.59
C GLY A 254 21.61 2.01 4.46
N VAL A 255 21.19 2.64 3.37
CA VAL A 255 22.10 2.96 2.25
C VAL A 255 23.20 3.95 2.68
N LEU A 256 22.87 5.02 3.42
CA LEU A 256 23.85 6.00 3.89
C LEU A 256 24.94 5.36 4.75
N CYS A 257 24.62 4.32 5.52
CA CYS A 257 25.57 3.66 6.42
C CYS A 257 26.05 2.29 5.91
N ASP A 258 25.79 1.96 4.65
CA ASP A 258 26.18 0.69 4.03
C ASP A 258 25.66 -0.54 4.80
N ASP A 259 24.41 -0.47 5.27
CA ASP A 259 23.77 -1.46 6.14
C ASP A 259 22.55 -2.12 5.47
N HIS A 260 22.79 -3.32 4.94
CA HIS A 260 21.76 -4.14 4.30
C HIS A 260 20.65 -4.57 5.25
N THR A 261 20.93 -4.77 6.54
CA THR A 261 19.89 -5.19 7.49
C THR A 261 18.82 -4.10 7.64
N LEU A 262 19.24 -2.85 7.76
CA LEU A 262 18.34 -1.69 7.84
C LEU A 262 17.58 -1.49 6.52
N PHE A 263 18.26 -1.62 5.39
CA PHE A 263 17.61 -1.46 4.09
C PHE A 263 16.57 -2.56 3.83
N ASP A 264 16.95 -3.83 4.02
CA ASP A 264 16.10 -5.00 3.76
C ASP A 264 14.87 -5.00 4.68
N GLN A 265 15.01 -4.68 5.96
CA GLN A 265 13.84 -4.63 6.87
C GLN A 265 12.81 -3.58 6.43
N ALA A 266 13.24 -2.43 5.88
CA ALA A 266 12.32 -1.40 5.38
C ALA A 266 11.65 -1.83 4.07
N VAL A 267 12.40 -2.48 3.17
CA VAL A 267 11.85 -3.08 1.93
C VAL A 267 10.77 -4.12 2.27
N ASN A 268 11.10 -5.06 3.16
CA ASN A 268 10.17 -6.11 3.53
C ASN A 268 8.94 -5.54 4.25
N TYR A 269 9.09 -4.57 5.16
CA TYR A 269 7.93 -3.96 5.81
C TYR A 269 7.02 -3.24 4.81
N TYR A 270 7.57 -2.62 3.76
CA TYR A 270 6.74 -2.04 2.70
C TYR A 270 5.91 -3.10 1.94
N ILE A 271 6.52 -4.26 1.67
CA ILE A 271 5.94 -5.39 0.93
C ILE A 271 4.83 -6.09 1.73
N ASP A 272 5.09 -6.39 3.00
CA ASP A 272 4.23 -7.24 3.84
C ASP A 272 4.26 -6.92 5.34
N GLY A 273 4.63 -5.71 5.73
CA GLY A 273 4.50 -5.25 7.11
C GLY A 273 3.06 -5.29 7.63
N ALA A 274 2.89 -5.41 8.95
CA ALA A 274 1.57 -5.50 9.58
C ALA A 274 0.84 -4.15 9.71
N GLY A 275 1.56 -3.02 9.71
CA GLY A 275 0.99 -1.69 9.92
C GLY A 275 0.47 -1.01 8.65
N ASN A 276 -0.17 0.15 8.84
CA ASN A 276 -0.91 0.84 7.79
C ASN A 276 -0.02 1.40 6.65
N GLY A 277 1.30 1.46 6.82
CA GLY A 277 2.22 1.89 5.75
C GLY A 277 2.63 0.81 4.78
N ALA A 278 2.44 -0.48 5.11
CA ALA A 278 2.63 -1.56 4.15
C ALA A 278 1.68 -1.35 2.96
N ILE A 279 2.16 -1.56 1.74
CA ILE A 279 1.46 -1.08 0.54
C ILE A 279 0.06 -1.67 0.35
N ALA A 280 -0.16 -2.90 0.83
CA ALA A 280 -1.46 -3.53 0.83
C ALA A 280 -2.49 -2.86 1.75
N GLN A 281 -2.03 -2.26 2.87
CA GLN A 281 -2.84 -1.51 3.81
C GLN A 281 -2.97 -0.04 3.38
N ALA A 282 -1.88 0.57 2.92
CA ALA A 282 -1.85 1.96 2.47
C ALA A 282 -2.78 2.17 1.27
N VAL A 283 -2.85 1.22 0.34
CA VAL A 283 -3.85 1.14 -0.73
C VAL A 283 -4.85 0.06 -0.37
N TYR A 284 -5.76 0.38 0.54
CA TYR A 284 -6.65 -0.57 1.20
C TYR A 284 -7.63 -1.28 0.24
N TYR A 285 -8.17 -0.57 -0.75
CA TYR A 285 -9.20 -1.13 -1.64
C TYR A 285 -8.94 -0.81 -3.10
N MET A 286 -8.93 -1.84 -3.96
CA MET A 286 -8.79 -1.69 -5.41
C MET A 286 -10.17 -1.59 -6.08
N HIS A 287 -10.51 -0.42 -6.61
CA HIS A 287 -11.71 -0.25 -7.44
C HIS A 287 -11.43 -0.67 -8.90
N PRO A 288 -12.47 -1.01 -9.69
CA PRO A 288 -12.29 -1.31 -11.11
C PRO A 288 -11.54 -0.19 -11.85
N GLY A 289 -10.62 -0.57 -12.73
CA GLY A 289 -9.75 0.34 -13.48
C GLY A 289 -8.50 0.77 -12.74
N TYR A 290 -8.12 0.04 -11.69
CA TYR A 290 -6.97 0.32 -10.82
C TYR A 290 -6.98 1.71 -10.17
N LEU A 291 -8.17 2.16 -9.77
CA LEU A 291 -8.31 3.28 -8.84
C LEU A 291 -8.17 2.73 -7.41
N GLY A 292 -6.94 2.79 -6.87
CA GLY A 292 -6.61 2.27 -5.54
C GLY A 292 -6.93 3.28 -4.45
N GLN A 293 -7.92 3.00 -3.62
CA GLN A 293 -8.30 3.88 -2.51
C GLN A 293 -7.20 3.93 -1.46
N TRP A 294 -6.62 5.12 -1.27
CA TRP A 294 -5.62 5.37 -0.24
C TRP A 294 -6.25 5.39 1.15
N GLN A 295 -5.57 4.80 2.14
CA GLN A 295 -6.07 4.61 3.51
C GLN A 295 -6.55 5.90 4.20
N GLU A 296 -5.89 7.03 3.91
CA GLU A 296 -6.20 8.34 4.51
C GLU A 296 -7.28 9.14 3.76
N THR A 297 -7.92 8.55 2.74
CA THR A 297 -8.82 9.26 1.82
C THR A 297 -10.03 9.89 2.51
N GLY A 298 -10.57 9.25 3.54
CA GLY A 298 -11.68 9.77 4.33
C GLY A 298 -11.26 10.71 5.45
N ARG A 299 -9.95 10.97 5.63
CA ARG A 299 -9.41 11.92 6.61
C ARG A 299 -9.31 13.32 6.00
N ASP A 300 -8.32 13.53 5.13
CA ASP A 300 -8.11 14.76 4.35
C ASP A 300 -7.07 14.56 3.24
N GLN A 301 -7.06 15.45 2.25
CA GLN A 301 -6.18 15.32 1.09
C GLN A 301 -4.73 15.78 1.34
N GLY A 302 -4.48 16.56 2.41
CA GLY A 302 -3.13 16.99 2.77
C GLY A 302 -2.25 15.82 3.21
N HIS A 303 -2.85 14.83 3.87
CA HIS A 303 -2.18 13.60 4.27
C HIS A 303 -2.18 12.53 3.16
N ASN A 304 -3.21 12.49 2.29
CA ASN A 304 -3.15 11.62 1.11
C ASN A 304 -1.95 11.96 0.22
N THR A 305 -1.75 13.25 -0.07
CA THR A 305 -0.61 13.70 -0.88
C THR A 305 0.74 13.48 -0.18
N LEU A 306 0.79 13.56 1.16
CA LEU A 306 1.97 13.16 1.94
C LEU A 306 2.27 11.67 1.78
N GLY A 307 1.26 10.82 1.84
CA GLY A 307 1.38 9.38 1.59
C GLY A 307 1.98 9.06 0.22
N ILE A 308 1.53 9.75 -0.83
CA ILE A 308 2.10 9.61 -2.18
C ILE A 308 3.57 10.06 -2.22
N ALA A 309 3.90 11.15 -1.56
CA ALA A 309 5.28 11.64 -1.52
C ALA A 309 6.24 10.65 -0.84
N LEU A 310 5.87 10.13 0.33
CA LEU A 310 6.68 9.17 1.08
C LEU A 310 6.76 7.81 0.37
N GLY A 311 5.63 7.31 -0.14
CA GLY A 311 5.60 6.08 -0.93
C GLY A 311 6.46 6.18 -2.20
N GLY A 312 6.43 7.32 -2.87
CA GLY A 312 7.27 7.60 -4.03
C GLY A 312 8.76 7.61 -3.67
N ALA A 313 9.13 8.24 -2.55
CA ALA A 313 10.51 8.25 -2.07
C ALA A 313 11.02 6.84 -1.75
N ILE A 314 10.23 6.02 -1.05
CA ILE A 314 10.56 4.60 -0.77
C ILE A 314 10.79 3.84 -2.08
N CYS A 315 9.87 3.97 -3.03
CA CYS A 315 9.97 3.25 -4.30
C CYS A 315 11.21 3.67 -5.11
N GLU A 316 11.55 4.96 -5.14
CA GLU A 316 12.71 5.45 -5.89
C GLU A 316 14.04 5.07 -5.22
N MET A 317 14.13 5.16 -3.89
CA MET A 317 15.33 4.71 -3.16
C MET A 317 15.56 3.21 -3.37
N ALA A 318 14.51 2.38 -3.32
CA ALA A 318 14.61 0.96 -3.62
C ALA A 318 14.98 0.68 -5.08
N TRP A 319 14.38 1.42 -6.03
CA TRP A 319 14.67 1.29 -7.46
C TRP A 319 16.15 1.54 -7.77
N ASN A 320 16.73 2.58 -7.17
CA ASN A 320 18.13 2.92 -7.36
C ASN A 320 19.11 1.90 -6.74
N GLN A 321 18.59 0.98 -5.91
CA GLN A 321 19.31 -0.20 -5.40
C GLN A 321 18.93 -1.50 -6.12
N GLY A 322 18.15 -1.42 -7.21
CA GLY A 322 17.79 -2.57 -8.05
C GLY A 322 16.54 -3.34 -7.64
N ILE A 323 15.71 -2.78 -6.75
CA ILE A 323 14.46 -3.41 -6.29
C ILE A 323 13.25 -2.66 -6.86
N ASP A 324 12.41 -3.36 -7.64
CA ASP A 324 11.21 -2.76 -8.25
C ASP A 324 10.00 -2.76 -7.31
N LEU A 325 10.00 -1.86 -6.31
CA LEU A 325 8.83 -1.60 -5.47
C LEU A 325 7.70 -0.86 -6.21
N TYR A 326 8.03 -0.10 -7.27
CA TYR A 326 7.02 0.54 -8.12
C TYR A 326 6.12 -0.49 -8.83
N GLY A 327 6.70 -1.61 -9.29
CA GLY A 327 5.99 -2.71 -9.95
C GLY A 327 5.27 -3.67 -9.01
N TYR A 328 5.57 -3.64 -7.72
CA TYR A 328 5.05 -4.59 -6.75
C TYR A 328 3.52 -4.58 -6.65
N ASP A 329 2.95 -5.77 -6.41
CA ASP A 329 1.51 -6.04 -6.35
C ASP A 329 0.72 -5.41 -7.51
N ASN A 330 1.20 -5.67 -8.74
CA ASN A 330 0.64 -5.15 -9.98
C ASN A 330 0.56 -3.60 -10.02
N ASN A 331 1.67 -2.93 -9.70
CA ASN A 331 1.77 -1.47 -9.58
C ASN A 331 0.78 -0.88 -8.57
N ARG A 332 0.62 -1.49 -7.39
CA ARG A 332 -0.33 -1.01 -6.36
C ARG A 332 -0.07 0.44 -5.93
N PHE A 333 1.20 0.86 -5.88
CA PHE A 333 1.54 2.26 -5.62
C PHE A 333 1.00 3.20 -6.70
N LEU A 334 1.08 2.84 -7.98
CA LEU A 334 0.48 3.62 -9.07
C LEU A 334 -1.04 3.75 -8.89
N ALA A 335 -1.72 2.67 -8.50
CA ALA A 335 -3.16 2.70 -8.27
C ALA A 335 -3.56 3.71 -7.18
N GLY A 336 -2.79 3.76 -6.09
CA GLY A 336 -2.93 4.76 -5.04
C GLY A 336 -2.67 6.18 -5.56
N ALA A 337 -1.58 6.37 -6.30
CA ALA A 337 -1.20 7.67 -6.84
C ALA A 337 -2.23 8.21 -7.85
N GLU A 338 -2.73 7.39 -8.77
CA GLU A 338 -3.77 7.78 -9.73
C GLU A 338 -5.08 8.15 -9.04
N TYR A 339 -5.47 7.40 -7.99
CA TYR A 339 -6.65 7.71 -7.20
C TYR A 339 -6.54 9.09 -6.52
N VAL A 340 -5.43 9.32 -5.81
CA VAL A 340 -5.19 10.59 -5.09
C VAL A 340 -5.02 11.75 -6.08
N ALA A 341 -4.36 11.55 -7.21
CA ALA A 341 -4.24 12.55 -8.26
C ALA A 341 -5.61 12.93 -8.82
N LYS A 342 -6.42 11.93 -9.19
CA LYS A 342 -7.76 12.15 -9.75
C LYS A 342 -8.62 12.95 -8.79
N SER A 343 -8.67 12.58 -7.51
CA SER A 343 -9.53 13.21 -6.52
C SER A 343 -9.15 14.66 -6.15
N ASN A 344 -7.94 15.10 -6.51
CA ASN A 344 -7.43 16.44 -6.23
C ASN A 344 -7.36 17.33 -7.49
N LEU A 345 -7.76 16.81 -8.65
CA LEU A 345 -7.85 17.58 -9.89
C LEU A 345 -9.26 18.11 -10.13
N VAL A 346 -9.33 19.25 -10.80
CA VAL A 346 -10.60 19.89 -11.17
C VAL A 346 -10.98 19.61 -12.62
N GLN A 347 -12.29 19.55 -12.85
CA GLN A 347 -12.93 19.56 -14.15
C GLN A 347 -12.87 20.96 -14.77
N ALA A 348 -13.25 21.07 -16.05
CA ALA A 348 -13.27 22.35 -16.77
C ALA A 348 -14.25 23.38 -16.16
N ASP A 349 -15.28 22.91 -15.44
CA ASP A 349 -16.24 23.76 -14.74
C ASP A 349 -15.77 24.21 -13.34
N GLY A 350 -14.56 23.80 -12.92
CA GLY A 350 -13.98 24.13 -11.62
C GLY A 350 -14.37 23.19 -10.48
N THR A 351 -15.21 22.18 -10.71
CA THR A 351 -15.54 21.17 -9.70
C THR A 351 -14.48 20.08 -9.62
N TYR A 352 -14.24 19.48 -8.45
CA TYR A 352 -13.30 18.36 -8.32
C TYR A 352 -13.83 17.11 -9.02
N LEU A 353 -12.92 16.35 -9.63
CA LEU A 353 -13.21 15.02 -10.15
C LEU A 353 -13.56 14.07 -8.99
N THR A 354 -14.49 13.17 -9.25
CA THR A 354 -14.94 12.18 -8.26
C THR A 354 -14.18 10.87 -8.38
N VAL A 355 -14.09 10.16 -7.26
CA VAL A 355 -13.51 8.83 -7.14
C VAL A 355 -14.47 7.93 -6.35
N PRO A 356 -14.52 6.62 -6.65
CA PRO A 356 -15.33 5.69 -5.88
C PRO A 356 -14.76 5.52 -4.46
N TYR A 357 -15.59 5.13 -3.50
CA TYR A 357 -15.18 5.00 -2.10
C TYR A 357 -15.88 3.81 -1.42
N VAL A 358 -15.12 3.08 -0.61
CA VAL A 358 -15.59 2.03 0.31
C VAL A 358 -15.20 2.42 1.73
N SER A 359 -16.10 2.22 2.70
CA SER A 359 -15.83 2.54 4.11
C SER A 359 -14.55 1.86 4.63
N TYR A 360 -13.73 2.63 5.32
CA TYR A 360 -12.53 2.17 6.00
C TYR A 360 -12.70 2.31 7.50
N THR A 361 -12.31 1.29 8.26
CA THR A 361 -12.34 1.30 9.72
C THR A 361 -11.06 0.68 10.26
N ASN A 362 -10.44 1.36 11.23
CA ASN A 362 -9.38 0.81 12.07
C ASN A 362 -9.81 0.90 13.56
N VAL A 363 -8.87 0.67 14.48
CA VAL A 363 -9.15 0.76 15.93
C VAL A 363 -9.59 2.16 16.40
N ASP A 364 -9.19 3.21 15.70
CA ASP A 364 -9.34 4.61 16.14
C ASP A 364 -10.54 5.30 15.47
N VAL A 365 -10.74 5.05 14.18
CA VAL A 365 -11.70 5.79 13.35
C VAL A 365 -12.46 4.89 12.38
N THR A 366 -13.70 5.27 12.11
CA THR A 366 -14.46 4.84 10.93
C THR A 366 -14.58 6.01 9.97
N GLN A 367 -14.14 5.82 8.73
CA GLN A 367 -14.21 6.77 7.64
C GLN A 367 -15.29 6.31 6.65
N PRO A 368 -16.56 6.74 6.81
CA PRO A 368 -17.69 6.24 6.02
C PRO A 368 -17.74 6.80 4.60
N GLY A 369 -16.96 7.84 4.29
CA GLY A 369 -16.97 8.50 2.99
C GLY A 369 -15.65 9.21 2.68
N PHE A 370 -15.51 9.62 1.43
CA PHE A 370 -14.40 10.46 0.95
C PHE A 370 -14.43 11.84 1.62
N SER A 371 -13.28 12.36 2.06
CA SER A 371 -13.16 13.70 2.66
C SER A 371 -12.73 14.74 1.63
N THR A 372 -13.51 15.82 1.50
CA THR A 372 -13.17 16.97 0.65
C THR A 372 -12.22 17.96 1.33
N ALA A 373 -11.86 17.72 2.61
CA ALA A 373 -10.96 18.59 3.35
C ALA A 373 -9.61 18.70 2.64
N SER A 374 -9.17 19.94 2.41
CA SER A 374 -7.89 20.26 1.76
C SER A 374 -7.75 19.70 0.33
N GLN A 375 -8.84 19.41 -0.38
CA GLN A 375 -8.79 19.03 -1.80
C GLN A 375 -8.00 20.05 -2.63
N GLY A 376 -7.19 19.55 -3.55
CA GLY A 376 -6.29 20.34 -4.37
C GLY A 376 -4.98 20.72 -3.66
N THR A 377 -4.68 20.15 -2.49
CA THR A 377 -3.38 20.35 -1.83
C THR A 377 -2.25 19.95 -2.77
N ILE A 378 -1.25 20.84 -2.89
CA ILE A 378 -0.10 20.64 -3.77
C ILE A 378 1.12 20.25 -2.93
N ARG A 379 1.80 19.17 -3.35
CA ARG A 379 3.11 18.74 -2.83
C ARG A 379 4.05 18.40 -3.99
N PRO A 380 5.38 18.61 -3.85
CA PRO A 380 6.35 18.40 -4.93
C PRO A 380 6.78 16.93 -5.05
N CYS A 381 5.83 16.06 -5.39
CA CYS A 381 6.07 14.61 -5.51
C CYS A 381 5.59 14.01 -6.83
N TRP A 382 4.86 14.78 -7.64
CA TRP A 382 4.16 14.23 -8.81
C TRP A 382 5.08 14.09 -10.01
N ALA A 383 6.12 14.91 -10.13
CA ALA A 383 7.13 14.72 -11.15
C ALA A 383 7.83 13.35 -11.00
N LEU A 384 8.07 12.88 -9.78
CA LEU A 384 8.66 11.57 -9.52
C LEU A 384 7.76 10.44 -10.02
N VAL A 385 6.50 10.41 -9.58
CA VAL A 385 5.52 9.40 -10.00
C VAL A 385 5.32 9.41 -11.51
N TYR A 386 5.04 10.57 -12.10
CA TYR A 386 4.82 10.72 -13.53
C TYR A 386 6.01 10.20 -14.34
N ASN A 387 7.22 10.64 -14.03
CA ASN A 387 8.38 10.30 -14.84
C ASN A 387 8.84 8.85 -14.64
N HIS A 388 8.61 8.25 -13.47
CA HIS A 388 8.86 6.83 -13.29
C HIS A 388 7.93 5.99 -14.19
N TYR A 389 6.62 6.16 -14.07
CA TYR A 389 5.70 5.27 -14.79
C TYR A 389 5.64 5.58 -16.29
N VAL A 390 5.60 6.85 -16.68
CA VAL A 390 5.46 7.24 -18.09
C VAL A 390 6.81 7.29 -18.79
N ASN A 391 7.78 8.04 -18.24
CA ASN A 391 9.05 8.31 -18.91
C ASN A 391 10.20 7.35 -18.50
N ARG A 392 9.90 6.29 -17.74
CA ARG A 392 10.85 5.19 -17.46
C ARG A 392 10.23 3.83 -17.77
N LYS A 393 8.99 3.55 -17.36
CA LYS A 393 8.30 2.27 -17.63
C LYS A 393 7.44 2.25 -18.91
N GLY A 394 7.12 3.41 -19.51
CA GLY A 394 6.27 3.47 -20.71
C GLY A 394 4.79 3.14 -20.46
N LEU A 395 4.33 3.19 -19.21
CA LEU A 395 2.94 2.95 -18.80
C LEU A 395 2.12 4.24 -18.82
N ALA A 396 0.80 4.11 -18.90
CA ALA A 396 -0.11 5.24 -18.73
C ALA A 396 -0.33 5.56 -17.25
N ALA A 397 -0.13 6.83 -16.87
CA ALA A 397 -0.49 7.39 -15.56
C ALA A 397 -1.21 8.74 -15.76
N PRO A 398 -2.41 8.74 -16.39
CA PRO A 398 -3.03 9.97 -16.89
C PRO A 398 -3.31 11.01 -15.82
N TRP A 399 -3.71 10.60 -14.61
CA TRP A 399 -4.06 11.53 -13.53
C TRP A 399 -2.82 12.10 -12.87
N SER A 400 -1.81 11.27 -12.59
CA SER A 400 -0.51 11.72 -12.08
C SER A 400 0.21 12.62 -13.09
N THR A 401 0.09 12.32 -14.39
CA THR A 401 0.62 13.17 -15.48
C THR A 401 -0.03 14.55 -15.46
N LYS A 402 -1.37 14.61 -15.42
CA LYS A 402 -2.10 15.89 -15.35
C LYS A 402 -1.72 16.68 -14.09
N PHE A 403 -1.59 16.01 -12.95
CA PHE A 403 -1.21 16.65 -11.70
C PHE A 403 0.21 17.21 -11.76
N ALA A 404 1.18 16.40 -12.20
CA ALA A 404 2.57 16.82 -12.36
C ALA A 404 2.72 18.03 -13.30
N LEU A 405 2.02 18.03 -14.43
CA LEU A 405 2.05 19.12 -15.39
C LEU A 405 1.35 20.39 -14.86
N ALA A 406 0.29 20.25 -14.06
CA ALA A 406 -0.43 21.39 -13.49
C ALA A 406 0.40 22.17 -12.44
N ILE A 407 1.36 21.51 -11.80
CA ILE A 407 2.17 22.11 -10.72
C ILE A 407 3.58 22.48 -11.17
N GLN A 408 3.98 22.12 -12.39
CA GLN A 408 5.32 22.35 -12.92
C GLN A 408 5.60 23.86 -13.12
N PRO A 409 6.79 24.37 -12.74
CA PRO A 409 7.87 23.68 -12.03
C PRO A 409 7.62 23.52 -10.52
N GLU A 410 7.92 22.34 -9.99
CA GLU A 410 7.89 22.06 -8.55
C GLU A 410 9.01 22.83 -7.80
N GLY A 411 8.68 23.34 -6.61
CA GLY A 411 9.64 23.92 -5.67
C GLY A 411 10.11 22.91 -4.61
N GLY A 412 10.84 23.39 -3.61
CA GLY A 412 11.27 22.59 -2.45
C GLY A 412 10.85 23.23 -1.12
N GLY A 413 11.63 22.95 -0.07
CA GLY A 413 11.39 23.47 1.27
C GLY A 413 11.03 24.96 1.30
N GLY A 414 9.89 25.28 1.94
CA GLY A 414 9.37 26.64 2.08
C GLY A 414 8.56 27.18 0.90
N ASN A 415 8.59 26.52 -0.27
CA ASN A 415 7.75 26.92 -1.42
C ASN A 415 6.27 26.58 -1.23
N TYR A 416 5.94 25.68 -0.31
CA TYR A 416 4.58 25.19 -0.05
C TYR A 416 4.07 25.59 1.34
N GLY A 417 4.64 26.63 1.93
CA GLY A 417 4.29 27.15 3.26
C GLY A 417 5.46 27.07 4.25
N THR A 418 5.30 27.75 5.39
CA THR A 418 6.34 27.87 6.42
C THR A 418 6.22 26.84 7.54
N ALA A 419 5.17 26.01 7.52
CA ALA A 419 4.95 24.95 8.49
C ALA A 419 5.51 23.61 7.96
N SER A 420 5.51 22.57 8.81
CA SER A 420 5.98 21.21 8.46
C SER A 420 5.52 20.75 7.07
N GLY A 421 4.25 20.98 6.73
CA GLY A 421 3.67 20.63 5.43
C GLY A 421 4.51 21.05 4.21
N GLY A 422 5.14 22.23 4.26
CA GLY A 422 5.98 22.75 3.18
C GLY A 422 7.43 22.23 3.19
N PHE A 423 7.74 21.31 4.11
CA PHE A 423 9.05 20.73 4.38
C PHE A 423 8.97 19.22 4.66
N ASP A 424 7.81 18.56 4.49
CA ASP A 424 7.73 17.10 4.66
C ASP A 424 8.28 16.34 3.42
N GLN A 425 8.78 17.09 2.43
CA GLN A 425 9.41 16.61 1.20
C GLN A 425 10.56 17.52 0.78
N LEU A 426 11.61 16.91 0.23
CA LEU A 426 12.76 17.62 -0.35
C LEU A 426 12.42 18.46 -1.60
N GLY A 427 11.51 17.97 -2.44
CA GLY A 427 11.00 18.66 -3.63
C GLY A 427 12.01 18.85 -4.77
N TYR A 428 11.75 19.89 -5.58
CA TYR A 428 12.42 20.18 -6.86
C TYR A 428 12.31 19.04 -7.89
N GLY A 429 11.24 18.23 -7.83
CA GLY A 429 11.06 17.04 -8.67
C GLY A 429 11.02 17.35 -10.17
N THR A 430 10.56 18.53 -10.59
CA THR A 430 10.66 18.95 -12.00
C THR A 430 12.13 19.00 -12.48
N LEU A 431 13.07 19.43 -11.64
CA LEU A 431 14.49 19.42 -11.96
C LEU A 431 15.07 18.01 -11.83
N THR A 432 14.79 17.34 -10.71
CA THR A 432 15.49 16.09 -10.35
C THR A 432 14.93 14.86 -11.06
N CYS A 433 13.62 14.80 -11.24
CA CYS A 433 12.92 13.59 -11.70
C CYS A 433 12.49 13.64 -13.16
N THR A 434 12.41 14.82 -13.80
CA THR A 434 11.98 14.91 -15.21
C THR A 434 12.94 14.17 -16.13
N ARG A 435 12.37 13.37 -17.02
CA ARG A 435 13.08 12.58 -18.03
C ARG A 435 12.54 12.90 -19.42
N ASP A 436 13.36 12.72 -20.44
CA ASP A 436 12.88 12.74 -21.81
C ASP A 436 11.90 11.57 -22.04
N ALA A 437 10.95 11.76 -22.94
CA ALA A 437 9.96 10.74 -23.25
C ALA A 437 10.62 9.46 -23.78
N VAL A 438 10.19 8.30 -23.28
CA VAL A 438 10.65 6.98 -23.73
C VAL A 438 9.67 6.34 -24.70
N THR A 439 10.10 5.27 -25.37
CA THR A 439 9.20 4.45 -26.19
C THR A 439 8.12 3.86 -25.29
N PRO A 440 6.82 4.00 -25.63
CA PRO A 440 5.74 3.37 -24.88
C PRO A 440 5.90 1.85 -24.74
N ALA A 441 5.28 1.29 -23.70
CA ALA A 441 5.13 -0.16 -23.59
C ALA A 441 4.42 -0.74 -24.82
N THR A 442 4.83 -1.92 -25.25
CA THR A 442 4.37 -2.55 -26.51
C THR A 442 2.96 -3.13 -26.44
N ALA A 443 2.42 -3.29 -25.23
CA ALA A 443 1.08 -3.81 -24.94
C ALA A 443 0.58 -3.31 -23.57
N PRO A 444 -0.75 -3.23 -23.35
CA PRO A 444 -1.31 -3.09 -22.00
C PRO A 444 -0.80 -4.20 -21.07
N SER A 445 -0.68 -3.90 -19.78
CA SER A 445 -0.11 -4.84 -18.81
C SER A 445 -1.01 -5.05 -17.61
N GLY A 446 -0.70 -6.08 -16.83
CA GLY A 446 -1.35 -6.33 -15.55
C GLY A 446 -2.87 -6.49 -15.68
N LEU A 447 -3.37 -7.10 -16.75
CA LEU A 447 -4.78 -7.39 -16.92
C LEU A 447 -5.25 -8.31 -15.78
N THR A 448 -6.42 -8.07 -15.20
CA THR A 448 -7.12 -8.98 -14.29
C THR A 448 -8.56 -9.19 -14.75
N ALA A 449 -9.15 -10.34 -14.46
CA ALA A 449 -10.55 -10.66 -14.76
C ALA A 449 -11.18 -11.42 -13.58
N PHE A 450 -12.06 -10.76 -12.83
CA PHE A 450 -12.70 -11.36 -11.65
C PHE A 450 -14.20 -11.56 -11.87
N PRO A 451 -14.71 -12.80 -11.73
CA PRO A 451 -16.14 -13.07 -11.75
C PRO A 451 -16.87 -12.37 -10.59
N SER A 452 -18.03 -11.77 -10.86
CA SER A 452 -18.85 -11.11 -9.86
C SER A 452 -20.32 -11.11 -10.29
N ALA A 453 -21.17 -11.79 -9.54
CA ALA A 453 -22.60 -11.96 -9.79
C ALA A 453 -22.93 -12.37 -11.24
N GLY A 454 -22.19 -13.36 -11.76
CA GLY A 454 -22.35 -13.87 -13.13
C GLY A 454 -21.71 -13.01 -14.24
N GLN A 455 -21.15 -11.85 -13.90
CA GLN A 455 -20.38 -10.99 -14.79
C GLN A 455 -18.87 -11.20 -14.62
N VAL A 456 -18.05 -10.62 -15.49
CA VAL A 456 -16.58 -10.59 -15.36
C VAL A 456 -16.12 -9.14 -15.37
N VAL A 457 -15.52 -8.69 -14.26
CA VAL A 457 -14.96 -7.35 -14.13
C VAL A 457 -13.49 -7.37 -14.50
N LEU A 458 -13.12 -6.66 -15.57
CA LEU A 458 -11.77 -6.55 -16.09
C LEU A 458 -11.13 -5.20 -15.72
N SER A 459 -9.84 -5.19 -15.44
CA SER A 459 -9.04 -3.98 -15.20
C SER A 459 -7.63 -4.19 -15.74
N TRP A 460 -6.99 -3.13 -16.26
CA TRP A 460 -5.64 -3.20 -16.84
C TRP A 460 -4.88 -1.89 -16.72
N TRP A 461 -3.56 -1.97 -16.86
CA TRP A 461 -2.70 -0.80 -17.02
C TRP A 461 -2.56 -0.43 -18.49
N GLY A 462 -2.69 0.86 -18.77
CA GLY A 462 -2.53 1.42 -20.10
C GLY A 462 -1.06 1.60 -20.53
N VAL A 463 -0.86 1.91 -21.81
CA VAL A 463 0.46 2.25 -22.37
C VAL A 463 0.58 3.77 -22.55
N ALA A 464 1.78 4.33 -22.37
CA ALA A 464 2.01 5.75 -22.61
C ALA A 464 1.59 6.15 -24.04
N GLY A 465 0.79 7.21 -24.19
CA GLY A 465 0.26 7.63 -25.50
C GLY A 465 -0.89 6.76 -26.05
N GLY A 466 -1.35 5.74 -25.34
CA GLY A 466 -2.57 5.01 -25.66
C GLY A 466 -3.81 5.90 -25.49
N THR A 467 -4.69 5.95 -26.50
CA THR A 467 -5.88 6.81 -26.52
C THR A 467 -7.17 6.08 -26.18
N SER A 468 -7.23 4.78 -26.49
CA SER A 468 -8.35 3.91 -26.12
C SER A 468 -7.93 2.45 -26.14
N TYR A 469 -8.78 1.54 -25.66
CA TYR A 469 -8.47 0.13 -25.50
C TYR A 469 -9.59 -0.76 -26.03
N ASN A 470 -9.20 -1.91 -26.59
CA ASN A 470 -10.10 -2.97 -27.05
C ASN A 470 -9.99 -4.16 -26.10
N VAL A 471 -11.12 -4.67 -25.62
CA VAL A 471 -11.20 -5.92 -24.87
C VAL A 471 -11.61 -7.02 -25.81
N LYS A 472 -10.87 -8.13 -25.79
CA LYS A 472 -11.12 -9.28 -26.66
C LYS A 472 -11.25 -10.54 -25.82
N ARG A 473 -12.15 -11.44 -26.22
CA ARG A 473 -12.50 -12.67 -25.50
C ARG A 473 -12.41 -13.90 -26.41
N ALA A 474 -11.98 -15.02 -25.86
CA ALA A 474 -12.02 -16.35 -26.48
C ALA A 474 -12.60 -17.40 -25.52
N SER A 475 -13.12 -18.50 -26.06
CA SER A 475 -13.59 -19.68 -25.31
C SER A 475 -12.50 -20.74 -25.10
N SER A 476 -11.30 -20.52 -25.61
CA SER A 476 -10.12 -21.39 -25.47
C SER A 476 -8.86 -20.54 -25.28
N SER A 477 -7.91 -21.06 -24.51
CA SER A 477 -6.64 -20.37 -24.24
C SER A 477 -5.84 -20.19 -25.53
N GLY A 478 -5.28 -18.99 -25.73
CA GLY A 478 -4.57 -18.61 -26.95
C GLY A 478 -5.47 -18.54 -28.20
N GLY A 479 -6.80 -18.58 -28.02
CA GLY A 479 -7.77 -18.76 -29.11
C GLY A 479 -7.93 -17.55 -30.03
N SER A 480 -8.73 -17.72 -31.08
CA SER A 480 -9.13 -16.61 -31.98
C SER A 480 -10.01 -15.62 -31.22
N TYR A 481 -9.39 -14.60 -30.63
CA TYR A 481 -10.11 -13.60 -29.83
C TYR A 481 -11.09 -12.78 -30.67
N THR A 482 -12.28 -12.58 -30.15
CA THR A 482 -13.29 -11.65 -30.69
C THR A 482 -13.30 -10.39 -29.84
N THR A 483 -13.26 -9.22 -30.47
CA THR A 483 -13.45 -7.93 -29.76
C THR A 483 -14.86 -7.86 -29.19
N VAL A 484 -14.97 -7.76 -27.86
CA VAL A 484 -16.25 -7.63 -27.13
C VAL A 484 -16.52 -6.18 -26.72
N ALA A 485 -15.48 -5.34 -26.65
CA ALA A 485 -15.59 -3.90 -26.44
C ALA A 485 -14.41 -3.16 -27.09
N SER A 486 -14.65 -1.90 -27.48
CA SER A 486 -13.65 -1.01 -28.09
C SER A 486 -13.86 0.42 -27.61
N GLY A 487 -12.81 1.25 -27.69
CA GLY A 487 -12.93 2.69 -27.42
C GLY A 487 -12.93 3.06 -25.93
N ILE A 488 -12.51 2.15 -25.04
CA ILE A 488 -12.45 2.41 -23.58
C ILE A 488 -11.28 3.33 -23.29
N ALA A 489 -11.44 4.40 -22.51
CA ALA A 489 -10.37 5.40 -22.29
C ALA A 489 -10.13 5.79 -20.81
N ASP A 490 -11.19 6.04 -20.03
CA ASP A 490 -11.13 6.19 -18.56
C ASP A 490 -12.53 5.94 -17.98
N PRO A 491 -12.67 5.18 -16.87
CA PRO A 491 -11.64 4.34 -16.26
C PRO A 491 -11.26 3.13 -17.14
N LEU A 492 -10.07 2.56 -16.92
CA LEU A 492 -9.55 1.40 -17.68
C LEU A 492 -10.13 0.08 -17.17
N THR A 493 -11.44 -0.05 -17.30
CA THR A 493 -12.23 -1.19 -16.83
C THR A 493 -13.31 -1.57 -17.83
N TYR A 494 -13.71 -2.84 -17.83
CA TYR A 494 -14.86 -3.32 -18.59
C TYR A 494 -15.57 -4.42 -17.81
N THR A 495 -16.90 -4.43 -17.81
CA THR A 495 -17.69 -5.52 -17.23
C THR A 495 -18.33 -6.29 -18.37
N ASP A 496 -17.86 -7.51 -18.60
CA ASP A 496 -18.44 -8.43 -19.57
C ASP A 496 -19.54 -9.28 -18.91
N ASN A 497 -20.49 -9.76 -19.70
CA ASN A 497 -21.59 -10.62 -19.27
C ASN A 497 -21.65 -11.90 -20.11
N PRO A 498 -20.61 -12.75 -20.08
CA PRO A 498 -20.62 -14.00 -20.82
C PRO A 498 -21.58 -15.03 -20.18
N SER A 499 -21.93 -16.08 -20.92
CA SER A 499 -22.62 -17.23 -20.32
C SER A 499 -21.71 -17.95 -19.32
N ALA A 500 -22.30 -18.80 -18.47
CA ALA A 500 -21.55 -19.70 -17.60
C ALA A 500 -20.52 -20.51 -18.41
N GLY A 501 -19.24 -20.42 -18.03
CA GLY A 501 -18.16 -21.12 -18.70
C GLY A 501 -16.78 -20.63 -18.24
N THR A 502 -15.74 -21.03 -18.98
CA THR A 502 -14.38 -20.53 -18.82
C THR A 502 -14.04 -19.65 -20.02
N TRP A 503 -13.55 -18.44 -19.75
CA TRP A 503 -13.32 -17.41 -20.74
C TRP A 503 -11.91 -16.84 -20.61
N TYR A 504 -11.31 -16.51 -21.75
CA TYR A 504 -9.95 -16.00 -21.85
C TYR A 504 -9.98 -14.59 -22.43
N TYR A 505 -9.29 -13.66 -21.80
CA TYR A 505 -9.33 -12.24 -22.16
C TYR A 505 -7.94 -11.68 -22.43
N VAL A 506 -7.88 -10.78 -23.40
CA VAL A 506 -6.73 -9.93 -23.69
C VAL A 506 -7.19 -8.50 -23.96
N VAL A 507 -6.30 -7.54 -23.75
CA VAL A 507 -6.54 -6.13 -24.05
C VAL A 507 -5.44 -5.58 -24.96
N SER A 508 -5.82 -4.78 -25.95
CA SER A 508 -4.89 -4.01 -26.78
C SER A 508 -5.18 -2.52 -26.68
N ALA A 509 -4.15 -1.70 -26.76
CA ALA A 509 -4.26 -0.24 -26.84
C ALA A 509 -4.32 0.23 -28.30
N GLN A 510 -5.13 1.26 -28.55
CA GLN A 510 -5.04 2.10 -29.74
C GLN A 510 -4.07 3.25 -29.49
N THR A 511 -3.13 3.43 -30.42
CA THR A 511 -2.10 4.48 -30.38
C THR A 511 -2.11 5.27 -31.69
N ALA A 512 -1.35 6.37 -31.75
CA ALA A 512 -1.19 7.14 -32.98
C ALA A 512 -0.57 6.31 -34.14
N THR A 513 0.18 5.25 -33.82
CA THR A 513 0.82 4.35 -34.79
C THR A 513 -0.01 3.11 -35.12
N GLY A 514 -1.22 2.98 -34.55
CA GLY A 514 -2.11 1.84 -34.75
C GLY A 514 -2.37 1.04 -33.47
N GLU A 515 -3.00 -0.13 -33.64
CA GLU A 515 -3.30 -1.05 -32.54
C GLU A 515 -2.01 -1.75 -32.07
N SER A 516 -1.79 -1.73 -30.75
CA SER A 516 -0.66 -2.39 -30.09
C SER A 516 -0.84 -3.91 -30.01
N SER A 517 0.18 -4.60 -29.50
CA SER A 517 0.06 -6.02 -29.18
C SER A 517 -0.96 -6.25 -28.06
N ASN A 518 -1.52 -7.45 -28.01
CA ASN A 518 -2.37 -7.86 -26.89
C ASN A 518 -1.54 -7.96 -25.60
N SER A 519 -2.19 -7.67 -24.47
CA SER A 519 -1.69 -7.97 -23.13
C SER A 519 -1.45 -9.47 -22.94
N ALA A 520 -0.83 -9.84 -21.82
CA ALA A 520 -0.93 -11.21 -21.33
C ALA A 520 -2.41 -11.63 -21.19
N GLU A 521 -2.69 -12.90 -21.52
CA GLU A 521 -4.01 -13.50 -21.38
C GLU A 521 -4.35 -13.71 -19.90
N VAL A 522 -5.62 -13.47 -19.54
CA VAL A 522 -6.18 -13.90 -18.25
C VAL A 522 -7.39 -14.78 -18.43
N VAL A 523 -7.64 -15.64 -17.45
CA VAL A 523 -8.79 -16.54 -17.41
C VAL A 523 -9.83 -16.04 -16.39
N ALA A 524 -11.11 -16.21 -16.71
CA ALA A 524 -12.21 -16.05 -15.77
C ALA A 524 -13.17 -17.26 -15.87
N VAL A 525 -13.61 -17.76 -14.72
CA VAL A 525 -14.55 -18.88 -14.63
C VAL A 525 -15.88 -18.36 -14.08
N THR A 526 -16.90 -18.29 -14.93
CA THR A 526 -18.26 -17.88 -14.55
C THR A 526 -19.19 -19.07 -14.27
N ALA A 527 -18.77 -20.29 -14.63
CA ALA A 527 -19.49 -21.50 -14.26
C ALA A 527 -19.24 -21.86 -12.79
N LEU A 528 -20.26 -22.43 -12.14
CA LEU A 528 -20.09 -23.08 -10.84
C LEU A 528 -19.12 -24.26 -11.01
N GLN A 529 -18.00 -24.24 -10.33
CA GLN A 529 -16.94 -25.25 -10.46
C GLN A 529 -16.38 -25.63 -9.09
N LEU A 530 -16.26 -26.93 -8.83
CA LEU A 530 -15.61 -27.43 -7.62
C LEU A 530 -14.11 -27.12 -7.69
N HIS A 531 -13.62 -26.35 -6.71
CA HIS A 531 -12.25 -25.83 -6.63
C HIS A 531 -11.36 -26.71 -5.75
N THR A 532 -11.86 -27.07 -4.57
CA THR A 532 -11.16 -27.90 -3.59
C THR A 532 -12.16 -28.87 -3.01
N TYR A 533 -11.75 -30.13 -2.86
CA TYR A 533 -12.60 -31.13 -2.21
C TYR A 533 -11.79 -32.07 -1.34
N LEU A 534 -11.90 -31.91 -0.02
CA LEU A 534 -11.30 -32.79 0.97
C LEU A 534 -12.38 -33.69 1.56
N THR A 535 -12.42 -34.95 1.11
CA THR A 535 -13.37 -35.95 1.63
C THR A 535 -12.99 -36.43 3.03
N PHE A 536 -11.69 -36.37 3.37
CA PHE A 536 -11.11 -36.97 4.56
C PHE A 536 -11.26 -38.50 4.68
N ASP A 537 -11.55 -39.17 3.56
CA ASP A 537 -11.81 -40.61 3.48
C ASP A 537 -10.58 -41.51 3.64
N GLU A 538 -9.38 -40.95 3.71
CA GLU A 538 -8.16 -41.74 3.85
C GLU A 538 -8.18 -42.57 5.14
N ALA A 539 -7.86 -43.87 4.99
CA ALA A 539 -7.89 -44.81 6.12
C ALA A 539 -6.81 -44.54 7.18
N SER A 540 -5.72 -43.85 6.82
CA SER A 540 -4.62 -43.52 7.72
C SER A 540 -3.75 -42.39 7.16
N GLY A 541 -2.79 -41.93 7.97
CA GLY A 541 -1.82 -40.91 7.57
C GLY A 541 -2.34 -39.47 7.70
N THR A 542 -1.45 -38.52 7.42
CA THR A 542 -1.69 -37.09 7.63
C THR A 542 -2.13 -36.36 6.36
N SER A 543 -2.14 -37.00 5.20
CA SER A 543 -2.53 -36.36 3.93
C SER A 543 -4.05 -36.37 3.74
N ALA A 544 -4.67 -35.20 3.57
CA ALA A 544 -6.05 -35.04 3.11
C ALA A 544 -6.03 -34.69 1.62
N ALA A 545 -6.26 -35.68 0.75
CA ALA A 545 -6.15 -35.52 -0.68
C ALA A 545 -7.25 -34.57 -1.21
N ASP A 546 -6.85 -33.70 -2.15
CA ASP A 546 -7.79 -32.91 -2.93
C ASP A 546 -8.36 -33.75 -4.07
N ALA A 547 -9.60 -34.21 -3.90
CA ALA A 547 -10.31 -35.07 -4.84
C ALA A 547 -10.61 -34.37 -6.19
N THR A 548 -10.45 -33.05 -6.28
CA THR A 548 -10.58 -32.33 -7.56
C THR A 548 -9.37 -32.49 -8.48
N GLY A 549 -8.21 -32.86 -7.92
CA GLY A 549 -6.94 -32.89 -8.65
C GLY A 549 -6.29 -31.50 -8.86
N ASN A 550 -6.82 -30.43 -8.27
CA ASN A 550 -6.28 -29.07 -8.42
C ASN A 550 -5.04 -28.79 -7.53
N GLY A 551 -4.57 -29.78 -6.78
CA GLY A 551 -3.33 -29.68 -6.00
C GLY A 551 -3.50 -29.08 -4.60
N HIS A 552 -4.73 -28.91 -4.11
CA HIS A 552 -5.01 -28.32 -2.79
C HIS A 552 -4.96 -29.34 -1.65
N THR A 553 -4.02 -30.30 -1.70
CA THR A 553 -3.91 -31.37 -0.71
C THR A 553 -3.62 -30.78 0.68
N GLY A 554 -4.49 -31.08 1.64
CA GLY A 554 -4.33 -30.68 3.03
C GLY A 554 -3.41 -31.62 3.81
N THR A 555 -2.84 -31.12 4.90
CA THR A 555 -2.03 -31.90 5.84
C THR A 555 -2.59 -31.77 7.25
N LEU A 556 -2.90 -32.89 7.91
CA LEU A 556 -3.26 -32.96 9.32
C LEU A 556 -2.02 -32.65 10.18
N ILE A 557 -2.14 -31.69 11.09
CA ILE A 557 -1.07 -31.23 11.98
C ILE A 557 -1.50 -31.36 13.43
N GLY A 558 -0.54 -31.62 14.33
CA GLY A 558 -0.77 -31.68 15.77
C GLY A 558 -1.69 -32.84 16.16
N GLY A 559 -2.67 -32.57 17.03
CA GLY A 559 -3.68 -33.54 17.48
C GLY A 559 -4.75 -33.91 16.44
N ALA A 560 -4.59 -33.56 15.17
CA ALA A 560 -5.55 -33.94 14.12
C ALA A 560 -5.42 -35.42 13.78
N THR A 561 -6.54 -36.15 13.81
CA THR A 561 -6.58 -37.60 13.58
C THR A 561 -7.73 -37.98 12.66
N ARG A 562 -7.76 -39.24 12.20
CA ARG A 562 -8.89 -39.80 11.45
C ARG A 562 -9.93 -40.37 12.41
N ALA A 563 -11.21 -40.13 12.14
CA ALA A 563 -12.33 -40.68 12.89
C ALA A 563 -13.48 -41.05 11.96
N ALA A 564 -14.52 -41.68 12.50
CA ALA A 564 -15.77 -41.87 11.78
C ALA A 564 -16.40 -40.50 11.45
N GLY A 565 -16.77 -40.32 10.19
CA GLY A 565 -17.39 -39.12 9.64
C GLY A 565 -18.91 -39.18 9.59
N HIS A 566 -19.51 -38.25 8.87
CA HIS A 566 -20.94 -38.23 8.59
C HIS A 566 -21.31 -39.35 7.62
N SER A 567 -20.58 -39.45 6.51
CA SER A 567 -20.85 -40.45 5.46
C SER A 567 -19.85 -41.61 5.50
N ARG A 568 -18.60 -41.35 5.94
CA ARG A 568 -17.49 -42.31 5.99
C ARG A 568 -16.45 -41.98 7.06
N ASN A 569 -15.31 -41.39 6.70
CA ASN A 569 -14.31 -40.91 7.63
C ASN A 569 -14.34 -39.38 7.69
N ALA A 570 -13.78 -38.83 8.74
CA ALA A 570 -13.60 -37.40 8.94
C ALA A 570 -12.22 -37.13 9.51
N VAL A 571 -11.82 -35.86 9.50
CA VAL A 571 -10.76 -35.39 10.39
C VAL A 571 -11.37 -35.05 11.76
N SER A 572 -10.80 -35.59 12.82
CA SER A 572 -11.11 -35.22 14.21
C SER A 572 -10.01 -34.30 14.75
N LEU A 573 -10.44 -33.19 15.34
CA LEU A 573 -9.61 -32.12 15.89
C LEU A 573 -9.82 -32.07 17.41
N ASP A 574 -8.71 -32.07 18.15
CA ASP A 574 -8.68 -32.29 19.59
C ASP A 574 -9.03 -31.05 20.45
N GLY A 575 -9.21 -29.89 19.84
CA GLY A 575 -9.43 -28.63 20.55
C GLY A 575 -8.20 -28.02 21.23
N SER A 576 -6.99 -28.55 20.98
CA SER A 576 -5.76 -28.10 21.62
C SER A 576 -4.63 -27.76 20.65
N SER A 577 -4.42 -28.60 19.64
CA SER A 577 -3.29 -28.49 18.71
C SER A 577 -3.61 -29.01 17.31
N GLY A 578 -4.71 -29.74 17.15
CA GLY A 578 -5.13 -30.36 15.90
C GLY A 578 -5.74 -29.37 14.93
N TYR A 579 -5.23 -29.35 13.69
CA TYR A 579 -5.81 -28.62 12.56
C TYR A 579 -5.38 -29.24 11.23
N VAL A 580 -6.00 -28.84 10.13
CA VAL A 580 -5.54 -29.17 8.77
C VAL A 580 -4.95 -27.93 8.13
N SER A 581 -3.75 -28.04 7.59
CA SER A 581 -3.09 -26.99 6.81
C SER A 581 -3.28 -27.23 5.32
N LEU A 582 -3.76 -26.23 4.59
CA LEU A 582 -3.86 -26.23 3.13
C LEU A 582 -2.66 -25.47 2.52
N PRO A 583 -2.34 -25.69 1.24
CA PRO A 583 -1.30 -24.94 0.55
C PRO A 583 -1.58 -23.43 0.51
N GLY A 584 -0.51 -22.65 0.24
CA GLY A 584 -0.64 -21.22 0.00
C GLY A 584 -1.52 -20.92 -1.22
N ASN A 585 -2.13 -19.73 -1.24
CA ASN A 585 -2.92 -19.19 -2.36
C ASN A 585 -4.20 -19.96 -2.73
N VAL A 586 -4.73 -20.82 -1.84
CA VAL A 586 -5.95 -21.62 -2.10
C VAL A 586 -7.21 -20.80 -2.40
N VAL A 587 -7.22 -19.51 -2.10
CA VAL A 587 -8.32 -18.57 -2.40
C VAL A 587 -7.93 -17.40 -3.30
N ALA A 588 -6.69 -17.39 -3.81
CA ALA A 588 -6.13 -16.22 -4.51
C ALA A 588 -6.78 -15.94 -5.87
N ASP A 589 -7.41 -16.94 -6.49
CA ASP A 589 -8.13 -16.84 -7.76
C ASP A 589 -9.66 -16.93 -7.59
N ILE A 590 -10.15 -16.88 -6.34
CA ILE A 590 -11.55 -17.04 -6.01
C ILE A 590 -12.20 -15.67 -5.78
N SER A 591 -13.27 -15.38 -6.53
CA SER A 591 -14.08 -14.18 -6.40
C SER A 591 -15.45 -14.51 -5.80
N ASP A 592 -16.49 -14.69 -6.62
CA ASP A 592 -17.71 -15.35 -6.15
C ASP A 592 -17.40 -16.78 -5.69
N PHE A 593 -17.98 -17.22 -4.60
CA PHE A 593 -17.61 -18.51 -3.99
C PHE A 593 -18.73 -19.18 -3.21
N THR A 594 -18.49 -20.47 -2.95
CA THR A 594 -19.18 -21.25 -1.91
C THR A 594 -18.14 -22.04 -1.13
N ILE A 595 -18.15 -21.96 0.20
CA ILE A 595 -17.41 -22.87 1.08
C ILE A 595 -18.44 -23.64 1.91
N ALA A 596 -18.35 -24.98 1.91
CA ALA A 596 -19.28 -25.86 2.62
C ALA A 596 -18.56 -27.04 3.28
N ALA A 597 -19.12 -27.56 4.37
CA ALA A 597 -18.62 -28.75 5.06
C ALA A 597 -19.68 -29.37 5.97
N TRP A 598 -19.54 -30.66 6.25
CA TRP A 598 -20.18 -31.31 7.39
C TRP A 598 -19.31 -31.12 8.63
N VAL A 599 -19.92 -30.68 9.73
CA VAL A 599 -19.21 -30.32 10.96
C VAL A 599 -19.92 -30.92 12.17
N PHE A 600 -19.17 -31.65 12.98
CA PHE A 600 -19.57 -32.10 14.30
C PHE A 600 -18.80 -31.28 15.33
N TRP A 601 -19.48 -30.44 16.11
CA TRP A 601 -18.82 -29.60 17.10
C TRP A 601 -19.06 -30.13 18.51
N ASN A 602 -17.97 -30.34 19.27
CA ASN A 602 -18.03 -30.81 20.66
C ASN A 602 -18.31 -29.68 21.66
N GLY A 603 -18.54 -28.45 21.16
CA GLY A 603 -18.67 -27.26 22.00
C GLY A 603 -17.31 -26.62 22.28
N GLY A 604 -17.32 -25.48 22.99
CA GLY A 604 -16.11 -24.74 23.33
C GLY A 604 -16.34 -23.25 23.55
N ASN A 605 -15.24 -22.54 23.74
CA ASN A 605 -15.21 -21.08 23.86
C ASN A 605 -15.49 -20.41 22.50
N ALA A 606 -15.78 -19.11 22.54
CA ALA A 606 -15.96 -18.32 21.33
C ALA A 606 -14.67 -18.30 20.49
N TRP A 607 -14.81 -18.03 19.19
CA TRP A 607 -13.72 -17.79 18.23
C TRP A 607 -12.88 -19.01 17.81
N ALA A 608 -13.27 -20.22 18.20
CA ALA A 608 -12.81 -21.41 17.46
C ALA A 608 -13.14 -21.25 15.97
N ARG A 609 -12.32 -21.79 15.06
CA ARG A 609 -12.56 -21.64 13.61
C ARG A 609 -12.88 -22.98 12.98
N ILE A 610 -13.95 -23.02 12.19
CA ILE A 610 -14.19 -24.16 11.28
C ILE A 610 -13.12 -24.10 10.19
N PHE A 611 -12.96 -22.93 9.56
CA PHE A 611 -11.82 -22.58 8.71
C PHE A 611 -11.42 -21.12 8.94
N ASP A 612 -10.16 -20.83 8.66
CA ASP A 612 -9.56 -19.49 8.67
C ASP A 612 -8.44 -19.45 7.62
N PHE A 613 -8.63 -18.65 6.58
CA PHE A 613 -7.72 -18.53 5.44
C PHE A 613 -7.19 -17.11 5.36
N GLY A 614 -5.87 -16.93 5.47
CA GLY A 614 -5.29 -15.60 5.48
C GLY A 614 -3.77 -15.55 5.53
N ALA A 615 -3.29 -14.38 5.92
CA ALA A 615 -1.87 -14.03 5.97
C ALA A 615 -1.52 -13.36 7.31
N GLY A 616 -2.12 -13.81 8.41
CA GLY A 616 -1.98 -13.20 9.73
C GLY A 616 -3.26 -12.48 10.15
N THR A 617 -3.17 -11.62 11.17
CA THR A 617 -4.33 -10.93 11.77
C THR A 617 -4.76 -9.66 11.02
N GLY A 618 -4.05 -9.31 9.94
CA GLY A 618 -4.40 -8.17 9.09
C GLY A 618 -5.29 -8.53 7.90
N ARG A 619 -5.24 -9.77 7.40
CA ARG A 619 -5.92 -10.18 6.16
C ARG A 619 -6.36 -11.63 6.27
N TYR A 620 -7.66 -11.87 6.31
CA TYR A 620 -8.21 -13.22 6.44
C TYR A 620 -9.70 -13.28 6.06
N LEU A 621 -10.19 -14.50 5.86
CA LEU A 621 -11.60 -14.85 5.96
C LEU A 621 -11.79 -16.08 6.84
N PHE A 622 -12.87 -16.13 7.62
CA PHE A 622 -13.13 -17.25 8.51
C PHE A 622 -14.61 -17.59 8.61
N LEU A 623 -14.90 -18.80 9.12
CA LEU A 623 -16.18 -19.18 9.70
C LEU A 623 -15.98 -19.71 11.13
N THR A 624 -16.69 -19.15 12.11
CA THR A 624 -16.68 -19.61 13.52
C THR A 624 -18.00 -20.28 13.89
N PRO A 625 -17.99 -21.39 14.68
CA PRO A 625 -19.22 -22.00 15.17
C PRO A 625 -19.93 -21.11 16.19
N LYS A 626 -19.19 -20.22 16.87
CA LYS A 626 -19.72 -19.30 17.88
C LYS A 626 -18.77 -18.11 18.08
N SER A 627 -19.23 -16.91 17.78
CA SER A 627 -18.55 -15.65 18.10
C SER A 627 -18.79 -15.23 19.56
N SER A 628 -18.23 -14.10 19.99
CA SER A 628 -18.49 -13.54 21.32
C SER A 628 -19.96 -13.19 21.58
N SER A 629 -20.78 -12.98 20.53
CA SER A 629 -22.23 -12.78 20.66
C SER A 629 -23.01 -14.09 20.83
N GLY A 630 -22.33 -15.25 20.79
CA GLY A 630 -22.97 -16.55 20.92
C GLY A 630 -23.57 -17.10 19.62
N LEU A 631 -23.26 -16.48 18.46
CA LEU A 631 -23.84 -16.83 17.16
C LEU A 631 -22.76 -17.29 16.19
N MET A 632 -23.11 -18.15 15.21
CA MET A 632 -22.22 -18.43 14.07
C MET A 632 -21.89 -17.12 13.34
N ARG A 633 -20.65 -16.96 12.90
CA ARG A 633 -20.22 -15.77 12.17
C ARG A 633 -19.25 -16.12 11.06
N PHE A 634 -19.52 -15.57 9.89
CA PHE A 634 -18.55 -15.46 8.81
C PHE A 634 -18.02 -14.03 8.75
N ALA A 635 -16.74 -13.83 8.49
CA ALA A 635 -16.20 -12.52 8.18
C ALA A 635 -15.00 -12.60 7.22
N ILE A 636 -14.75 -11.50 6.53
CA ILE A 636 -13.58 -11.27 5.67
C ILE A 636 -13.06 -9.85 5.89
N THR A 637 -11.73 -9.69 5.88
CA THR A 637 -11.05 -8.40 6.05
C THR A 637 -9.75 -8.34 5.26
N THR A 638 -9.36 -7.13 4.87
CA THR A 638 -8.02 -6.82 4.33
C THR A 638 -7.23 -5.87 5.22
N ASN A 639 -7.77 -5.44 6.37
CA ASN A 639 -7.16 -4.49 7.28
C ASN A 639 -7.46 -4.79 8.77
N GLY A 640 -7.57 -6.07 9.10
CA GLY A 640 -7.71 -6.58 10.45
C GLY A 640 -9.12 -6.57 11.03
N GLY A 641 -9.24 -6.99 12.29
CA GLY A 641 -10.52 -7.27 12.96
C GLY A 641 -11.47 -6.07 13.04
N HIS A 642 -10.93 -4.85 13.06
CA HIS A 642 -11.73 -3.62 13.07
C HIS A 642 -12.39 -3.31 11.72
N GLY A 643 -11.82 -3.80 10.62
CA GLY A 643 -12.32 -3.57 9.26
C GLY A 643 -13.16 -4.70 8.67
N GLU A 644 -13.46 -5.74 9.46
CA GLU A 644 -14.22 -6.90 9.00
C GLU A 644 -15.57 -6.54 8.37
N ARG A 645 -15.88 -7.20 7.25
CA ARG A 645 -17.25 -7.36 6.75
C ARG A 645 -17.77 -8.72 7.15
N ALA A 646 -18.90 -8.75 7.83
CA ALA A 646 -19.37 -9.94 8.53
C ALA A 646 -20.83 -10.27 8.24
N ILE A 647 -21.14 -11.56 8.39
CA ILE A 647 -22.48 -12.09 8.58
C ILE A 647 -22.56 -12.63 10.00
N ASN A 648 -23.49 -12.13 10.80
CA ASN A 648 -23.89 -12.80 12.03
C ASN A 648 -25.11 -13.66 11.72
N GLY A 649 -25.01 -14.96 12.01
CA GLY A 649 -26.15 -15.87 11.96
C GLY A 649 -27.16 -15.55 13.07
N ASN A 650 -28.23 -16.33 13.15
CA ASN A 650 -29.25 -16.25 14.20
C ASN A 650 -29.14 -17.35 15.27
N VAL A 651 -28.15 -18.25 15.12
CA VAL A 651 -27.92 -19.39 16.02
C VAL A 651 -26.43 -19.76 16.03
N ALA A 652 -25.96 -20.40 17.12
CA ALA A 652 -24.65 -21.06 17.16
C ALA A 652 -24.68 -22.39 16.37
N LEU A 653 -23.51 -22.94 16.05
CA LEU A 653 -23.42 -24.29 15.54
C LEU A 653 -23.93 -25.27 16.63
N PRO A 654 -24.80 -26.25 16.30
CA PRO A 654 -25.26 -27.20 17.29
C PRO A 654 -24.12 -28.06 17.86
N THR A 655 -24.17 -28.33 19.15
CA THR A 655 -23.17 -29.18 19.85
C THR A 655 -23.60 -30.64 19.83
N GLY A 656 -22.65 -31.55 19.65
CA GLY A 656 -22.85 -33.00 19.81
C GLY A 656 -23.65 -33.67 18.69
N GLN A 657 -23.78 -33.02 17.54
CA GLN A 657 -24.42 -33.58 16.35
C GLN A 657 -23.77 -33.05 15.07
N TRP A 658 -23.91 -33.81 13.98
CA TRP A 658 -23.50 -33.37 12.64
C TRP A 658 -24.44 -32.27 12.14
N ALA A 659 -23.85 -31.21 11.57
CA ALA A 659 -24.57 -30.18 10.86
C ALA A 659 -23.80 -29.75 9.61
N HIS A 660 -24.52 -29.48 8.53
CA HIS A 660 -23.93 -28.94 7.31
C HIS A 660 -23.88 -27.42 7.41
N VAL A 661 -22.71 -26.83 7.17
CA VAL A 661 -22.52 -25.38 7.12
C VAL A 661 -22.14 -24.96 5.71
N ALA A 662 -22.62 -23.81 5.25
CA ALA A 662 -22.15 -23.21 4.02
C ALA A 662 -22.16 -21.69 4.08
N VAL A 663 -21.24 -21.06 3.38
CA VAL A 663 -21.25 -19.62 3.09
C VAL A 663 -21.11 -19.41 1.59
N THR A 664 -21.92 -18.52 1.04
CA THR A 664 -21.84 -18.10 -0.37
C THR A 664 -21.54 -16.60 -0.47
N LEU A 665 -20.90 -16.18 -1.56
CA LEU A 665 -20.74 -14.78 -1.97
C LEU A 665 -21.01 -14.65 -3.46
N SER A 666 -21.99 -13.81 -3.83
CA SER A 666 -22.29 -13.40 -5.20
C SER A 666 -22.24 -11.88 -5.31
N GLY A 667 -21.21 -11.34 -5.98
CA GLY A 667 -20.93 -9.90 -5.99
C GLY A 667 -20.62 -9.41 -4.58
N THR A 668 -21.49 -8.60 -4.00
CA THR A 668 -21.38 -8.14 -2.60
C THR A 668 -22.38 -8.79 -1.65
N THR A 669 -23.18 -9.73 -2.16
CA THR A 669 -24.20 -10.43 -1.36
C THR A 669 -23.64 -11.74 -0.83
N ALA A 670 -23.46 -11.80 0.48
CA ALA A 670 -23.00 -13.00 1.17
C ALA A 670 -24.11 -13.61 2.02
N THR A 671 -24.23 -14.94 2.03
CA THR A 671 -25.27 -15.67 2.77
C THR A 671 -24.67 -16.82 3.57
N LEU A 672 -25.10 -16.97 4.83
CA LEU A 672 -24.67 -18.05 5.73
C LEU A 672 -25.80 -19.06 5.92
N TYR A 673 -25.48 -20.34 5.80
CA TYR A 673 -26.42 -21.45 5.85
C TYR A 673 -26.05 -22.45 6.96
N LEU A 674 -27.10 -23.03 7.58
CA LEU A 674 -27.02 -24.16 8.49
C LEU A 674 -28.09 -25.20 8.10
N ASN A 675 -27.65 -26.44 7.84
CA ASN A 675 -28.48 -27.55 7.37
C ASN A 675 -29.37 -27.17 6.18
N GLY A 676 -28.80 -26.42 5.23
CA GLY A 676 -29.48 -25.95 4.02
C GLY A 676 -30.34 -24.69 4.20
N ASN A 677 -30.58 -24.25 5.44
CA ASN A 677 -31.40 -23.07 5.73
C ASN A 677 -30.54 -21.82 5.88
N VAL A 678 -31.01 -20.68 5.36
CA VAL A 678 -30.37 -19.38 5.58
C VAL A 678 -30.50 -18.98 7.05
N ILE A 679 -29.38 -18.65 7.69
CA ILE A 679 -29.34 -18.16 9.07
C ILE A 679 -28.86 -16.71 9.18
N GLY A 680 -28.35 -16.12 8.10
CA GLY A 680 -27.95 -14.71 8.03
C GLY A 680 -27.45 -14.32 6.64
N GLY A 681 -27.37 -13.03 6.38
CA GLY A 681 -26.81 -12.49 5.14
C GLY A 681 -26.36 -11.03 5.27
N SER A 682 -25.57 -10.58 4.30
CA SER A 682 -25.08 -9.20 4.19
C SER A 682 -24.99 -8.81 2.71
N THR A 683 -25.31 -7.56 2.39
CA THR A 683 -25.15 -6.98 1.04
C THR A 683 -23.95 -6.04 0.92
N ASP A 684 -23.20 -5.85 2.01
CA ASP A 684 -22.00 -5.01 2.10
C ASP A 684 -20.71 -5.85 2.13
N MET A 685 -20.73 -7.06 1.55
CA MET A 685 -19.54 -7.91 1.46
C MET A 685 -18.65 -7.46 0.30
N VAL A 686 -18.05 -6.28 0.44
CA VAL A 686 -17.21 -5.65 -0.59
C VAL A 686 -15.88 -6.39 -0.84
N PHE A 687 -15.49 -7.29 0.05
CA PHE A 687 -14.31 -8.12 -0.11
C PHE A 687 -14.66 -9.50 -0.66
N ALA A 688 -13.99 -9.86 -1.73
CA ALA A 688 -13.94 -11.23 -2.24
C ALA A 688 -12.62 -11.91 -1.82
N PRO A 689 -12.54 -13.26 -1.77
CA PRO A 689 -11.38 -13.96 -1.23
C PRO A 689 -10.04 -13.60 -1.88
N TRP A 690 -9.99 -13.39 -3.20
CA TRP A 690 -8.76 -12.96 -3.90
C TRP A 690 -8.16 -11.66 -3.35
N ARG A 691 -8.97 -10.79 -2.71
CA ARG A 691 -8.50 -9.52 -2.12
C ARG A 691 -7.73 -9.72 -0.82
N VAL A 692 -7.88 -10.86 -0.15
CA VAL A 692 -7.00 -11.25 0.97
C VAL A 692 -5.54 -11.32 0.52
N GLY A 693 -5.31 -11.55 -0.78
CA GLY A 693 -3.99 -11.56 -1.40
C GLY A 693 -3.27 -12.91 -1.18
N PRO A 694 -1.96 -12.95 -1.43
CA PRO A 694 -1.18 -14.15 -1.15
C PRO A 694 -1.28 -14.54 0.31
N ALA A 695 -1.80 -15.74 0.57
CA ALA A 695 -2.15 -16.23 1.89
C ALA A 695 -1.44 -17.57 2.13
N ALA A 696 -0.51 -17.61 3.08
CA ALA A 696 0.22 -18.83 3.43
C ALA A 696 -0.34 -19.55 4.67
N GLN A 697 -1.31 -18.96 5.36
CA GLN A 697 -1.93 -19.52 6.56
C GLN A 697 -3.38 -19.89 6.24
N ASN A 698 -3.56 -21.04 5.59
CA ASN A 698 -4.88 -21.55 5.23
C ASN A 698 -5.21 -22.78 6.06
N TRP A 699 -6.04 -22.60 7.09
CA TRP A 699 -6.31 -23.65 8.07
C TRP A 699 -7.78 -24.02 8.18
N ILE A 700 -8.00 -25.31 8.44
CA ILE A 700 -9.27 -25.84 8.94
C ILE A 700 -9.03 -26.19 10.41
N GLY A 701 -9.79 -25.58 11.32
CA GLY A 701 -9.70 -25.87 12.75
C GLY A 701 -8.82 -24.95 13.60
N ARG A 702 -8.17 -23.94 13.01
CA ARG A 702 -7.22 -23.03 13.70
C ARG A 702 -7.49 -21.57 13.32
N SER A 703 -7.30 -20.66 14.28
CA SER A 703 -7.44 -19.21 14.09
C SER A 703 -6.12 -18.54 13.70
N GLN A 704 -6.24 -17.45 12.93
CA GLN A 704 -5.16 -16.48 12.72
C GLN A 704 -4.72 -15.80 14.02
N TYR A 705 -5.61 -15.68 15.01
CA TYR A 705 -5.29 -15.13 16.32
C TYR A 705 -4.81 -16.26 17.25
N SER A 706 -3.55 -16.20 17.67
CA SER A 706 -2.95 -17.24 18.51
C SER A 706 -3.60 -17.40 19.90
N GLY A 707 -4.37 -16.40 20.35
CA GLY A 707 -5.13 -16.45 21.60
C GLY A 707 -6.50 -17.14 21.49
N ASP A 708 -6.99 -17.38 20.27
CA ASP A 708 -8.26 -18.06 20.05
C ASP A 708 -8.11 -19.59 20.26
N PRO A 709 -9.16 -20.28 20.72
CA PRO A 709 -9.12 -21.73 20.90
C PRO A 709 -9.07 -22.49 19.56
N TYR A 710 -8.46 -23.67 19.57
CA TYR A 710 -8.56 -24.62 18.46
C TYR A 710 -9.97 -25.22 18.39
N PHE A 711 -10.36 -25.66 17.19
CA PHE A 711 -11.63 -26.35 17.00
C PHE A 711 -11.61 -27.73 17.64
N HIS A 712 -12.65 -28.03 18.42
CA HIS A 712 -12.85 -29.35 19.05
C HIS A 712 -14.05 -30.04 18.41
N GLY A 713 -13.82 -31.12 17.66
CA GLY A 713 -14.86 -31.80 16.92
C GLY A 713 -14.36 -32.53 15.68
N SER A 714 -15.23 -32.78 14.71
CA SER A 714 -14.89 -33.43 13.45
C SER A 714 -15.39 -32.64 12.24
N ILE A 715 -14.64 -32.71 11.14
CA ILE A 715 -14.98 -32.08 9.87
C ILE A 715 -14.91 -33.14 8.76
N ASP A 716 -15.95 -33.19 7.95
CA ASP A 716 -16.13 -34.11 6.83
C ASP A 716 -16.54 -33.29 5.59
N ASP A 717 -16.23 -33.82 4.40
CA ASP A 717 -16.76 -33.33 3.12
C ASP A 717 -16.51 -31.81 2.88
N PHE A 718 -15.30 -31.33 3.12
CA PHE A 718 -14.97 -29.90 2.99
C PHE A 718 -14.78 -29.51 1.52
N ARG A 719 -15.57 -28.54 1.06
CA ARG A 719 -15.64 -28.11 -0.34
C ARG A 719 -15.47 -26.61 -0.49
N ILE A 720 -14.71 -26.21 -1.50
CA ILE A 720 -14.66 -24.84 -2.01
C ILE A 720 -15.12 -24.87 -3.47
N TYR A 721 -15.98 -23.94 -3.87
CA TYR A 721 -16.42 -23.75 -5.24
C TYR A 721 -16.06 -22.36 -5.74
N ARG A 722 -15.66 -22.28 -7.01
CA ARG A 722 -15.77 -21.04 -7.80
C ARG A 722 -17.25 -20.83 -8.10
N GLY A 723 -17.79 -19.68 -7.73
CA GLY A 723 -19.19 -19.31 -7.90
C GLY A 723 -20.05 -19.53 -6.65
N ALA A 724 -21.07 -18.68 -6.52
CA ALA A 724 -22.09 -18.79 -5.48
C ALA A 724 -23.15 -19.84 -5.87
N MET A 725 -23.35 -20.83 -5.01
CA MET A 725 -24.48 -21.74 -5.11
C MET A 725 -25.79 -21.03 -4.75
N SER A 726 -26.87 -21.38 -5.44
CA SER A 726 -28.23 -21.02 -5.04
C SER A 726 -28.67 -21.81 -3.79
N THR A 727 -29.72 -21.34 -3.11
CA THR A 727 -30.30 -22.06 -1.96
C THR A 727 -30.71 -23.51 -2.31
N ASP A 728 -31.26 -23.72 -3.51
CA ASP A 728 -31.63 -25.06 -3.99
C ASP A 728 -30.40 -25.95 -4.20
N GLN A 729 -29.31 -25.39 -4.73
CA GLN A 729 -28.04 -26.12 -4.88
C GLN A 729 -27.44 -26.47 -3.51
N ILE A 730 -27.52 -25.57 -2.53
CA ILE A 730 -27.09 -25.85 -1.15
C ILE A 730 -27.96 -26.95 -0.52
N THR A 731 -29.28 -26.92 -0.72
CA THR A 731 -30.18 -27.96 -0.20
C THR A 731 -29.90 -29.32 -0.85
N ALA A 732 -29.66 -29.34 -2.17
CA ALA A 732 -29.25 -30.54 -2.88
C ALA A 732 -27.88 -31.07 -2.38
N LEU A 733 -26.94 -30.17 -2.07
CA LEU A 733 -25.64 -30.54 -1.49
C LEU A 733 -25.80 -31.26 -0.16
N VAL A 734 -26.69 -30.77 0.72
CA VAL A 734 -27.00 -31.41 2.01
C VAL A 734 -27.58 -32.83 1.83
N GLN A 735 -28.40 -33.04 0.80
CA GLN A 735 -29.08 -34.32 0.56
C GLN A 735 -28.20 -35.36 -0.16
N GLY A 736 -27.23 -34.90 -0.95
CA GLY A 736 -26.40 -35.75 -1.81
C GLY A 736 -25.04 -36.15 -1.23
N SER A 737 -24.77 -35.82 0.03
CA SER A 737 -23.48 -36.03 0.71
C SER A 737 -23.51 -37.21 1.67
#